data_AF-A0AAD9Y1D1-F1
#
_entry.id   AF-A0AAD9Y1D1-F1
#
_cell.length_a   1.000
_cell.length_b   1.000
_cell.length_c   1.000
_cell.angle_alpha   90.00
_cell.angle_beta   90.00
_cell.angle_gamma   90.00
#
_symmetry.space_group_name_H-M   'P 1'
#
loop_
_entity.id
_entity.type
_entity.pdbx_description
1 polymer ?
#
loop_
_entity_poly.entity_id
_entity_poly.type
_entity_poly.pdbx_seq_one_letter_code
_entity_poly.pdbx_strand_id
1 'polypeptide(L)'
;MVRIAAFEVEQWMDEYETTPGCLNIAETCAASVSVDELMGLSEDKSAPGPIDFSTKLVYGPIRGSDPLRQRVAELCGSDGSGARSILEQDDVLITQGAIGANFLLLYTLVNPGDHVICVYPTYQQLYGVPESLGADVSLWRLKKENGFVPDVKELESLVKSNTKAFLPLVLYAIVLTNMLKDIIVFAKAHNLILFSDEVYRPLFHNFFEDGSEVPPPVTTFGYEKVIVTGSMSKSYALAGIRIGWIASKDKGIIQAIASARDYTTISVSQIDDQVASYALSQPVWKPLLKRNVALANTNKALLEAFIEKHKSVCSWVKPKAGTTAFVQFSNGGKPVDDVKFCLDVLNKTKVFFVPGSKCFGDGKDFPGYVRIGYVCHTEVLKEALEKLEKYVEAHLSAVRVPNGGLFTGAKPSSRPFSIAVNVKAAAAATTTQATPAPWKLARRAFSTTSRVRSAADEALKLAQENAAALTPEVVAAKMSPEEAQRLSRVRNIGIAAHIDSGKTTCTERVLFYSGKIKAIHEVRGKDSVGAKMDSMDLEREKGITIQSAATFADWTKTENGKEEKYHINIIDTPGHIDFTIEVERALRVLDGAVMILCAVSGVQSQTITVDRQMKRYNVPRISFVNKMDRMGANPWKAVEQINKKLKIPAAAIQVPIGAENEFQGVIDIIEKKAYYFEGPRGTQVKVAEVPNGYADIVEEKRQELIEKLADVDDEIAEIFLEEQTPTIPQIKAAIRRSTIALKFSPVMMGSALADKGIQTVLDAVCDYLPNPAEVENKALDRKRDETEVKLVPYNSLPFVGLAFKLEENNYGQLTYIRVYQGKLRKGSYLFNSRTDKKVRIPRIVRMHSNEMEDVNEIGAGEICAVFGVDCASGDTFTDGNLPYNMSSMFVPDAVMSLSIKPKRTSDADNFSKAMNRFQREDPTFRLHVDEESEETIISGMGELHLEIYVERLRREYKVDCETGKPRVSYRETISRRTDYDFLFKRQSGGPGDYARVAGWIEPFEDPEKNFFETQVVGGTIPDKFLSACGKGFEEVTERGPLLGHRVIGTKMIVNDGSTHVTDSSDHAFSLATQMAFRKAFDEAGGQVLEPLMKTTITAPNEFQGNIIMLMNKRNATIHDTEVGTEDFTLIADCSLNAMFGFSSQLRAATQGKGEFSMEFSHYAAAPPHLQKELIANYQKELAAKRTK
;
A
#
# COMPACT_ATOMS: atom_id res chain seq x y z
N MET A 1 13.19 14.68 15.80
CA MET A 1 12.85 15.36 14.53
C MET A 1 11.37 15.20 14.28
N VAL A 2 10.69 16.31 14.03
CA VAL A 2 9.27 16.30 13.65
C VAL A 2 9.22 15.93 12.17
N ARG A 3 8.22 15.15 11.75
CA ARG A 3 8.07 14.81 10.31
C ARG A 3 7.79 16.10 9.53
N ILE A 4 8.49 16.34 8.42
CA ILE A 4 8.14 17.42 7.49
C ILE A 4 6.71 17.18 7.02
N ALA A 5 5.84 18.18 7.17
CA ALA A 5 4.46 18.12 6.69
C ALA A 5 4.41 17.87 5.18
N ALA A 6 3.32 17.26 4.70
CA ALA A 6 3.10 17.10 3.27
C ALA A 6 3.08 18.47 2.59
N PHE A 7 3.74 18.57 1.45
CA PHE A 7 3.80 19.82 0.71
C PHE A 7 2.52 19.99 -0.11
N GLU A 8 1.54 20.70 0.43
CA GLU A 8 0.16 20.76 -0.09
C GLU A 8 0.10 21.25 -1.53
N VAL A 9 0.94 22.23 -1.92
CA VAL A 9 1.06 22.68 -3.31
C VAL A 9 1.48 21.53 -4.23
N GLU A 10 2.52 20.77 -3.87
CA GLU A 10 3.06 19.71 -4.73
C GLU A 10 2.12 18.49 -4.77
N GLN A 11 1.46 18.16 -3.65
CA GLN A 11 0.42 17.12 -3.62
C GLN A 11 -0.77 17.50 -4.51
N TRP A 12 -1.17 18.78 -4.50
CA TRP A 12 -2.24 19.28 -5.37
C TRP A 12 -1.85 19.21 -6.86
N MET A 13 -0.61 19.55 -7.19
CA MET A 13 -0.11 19.44 -8.56
C MET A 13 -0.07 17.97 -8.99
N ASP A 14 0.55 17.07 -8.21
CA ASP A 14 0.65 15.64 -8.53
C ASP A 14 -0.72 14.98 -8.76
N GLU A 15 -1.70 15.29 -7.90
CA GLU A 15 -3.03 14.69 -7.98
C GLU A 15 -3.82 15.13 -9.22
N TYR A 16 -3.67 16.39 -9.66
CA TYR A 16 -4.61 17.00 -10.61
C TYR A 16 -3.98 17.54 -11.90
N GLU A 17 -2.67 17.79 -11.95
CA GLU A 17 -1.96 18.34 -13.12
C GLU A 17 -2.01 17.42 -14.33
N THR A 18 -2.10 16.10 -14.10
CA THR A 18 -2.18 15.08 -15.17
C THR A 18 -3.61 14.81 -15.66
N THR A 19 -4.58 15.63 -15.25
CA THR A 19 -5.98 15.50 -15.69
C THR A 19 -6.07 15.61 -17.21
N PRO A 20 -6.65 14.61 -17.92
CA PRO A 20 -6.71 14.64 -19.39
C PRO A 20 -7.39 15.90 -19.94
N GLY A 21 -6.69 16.57 -20.87
CA GLY A 21 -7.17 17.79 -21.52
C GLY A 21 -7.18 19.03 -20.62
N CYS A 22 -6.45 19.02 -19.50
CA CYS A 22 -6.40 20.18 -18.61
C CYS A 22 -5.64 21.35 -19.25
N LEU A 23 -6.21 22.55 -19.12
CA LEU A 23 -5.50 23.81 -19.34
C LEU A 23 -4.80 24.19 -18.04
N ASN A 24 -3.51 23.83 -17.95
CA ASN A 24 -2.70 24.07 -16.77
C ASN A 24 -2.30 25.55 -16.67
N ILE A 25 -3.00 26.29 -15.81
CA ILE A 25 -2.64 27.65 -15.39
C ILE A 25 -2.28 27.66 -13.89
N ALA A 26 -1.84 26.52 -13.36
CA ALA A 26 -1.32 26.36 -12.00
C ALA A 26 0.21 26.53 -11.95
N GLU A 27 0.88 26.29 -13.09
CA GLU A 27 2.34 26.31 -13.22
C GLU A 27 2.93 27.70 -13.00
N THR A 28 4.07 27.75 -12.31
CA THR A 28 4.72 29.00 -11.92
C THR A 28 5.98 29.30 -12.76
N CYS A 29 6.30 28.44 -13.72
CA CYS A 29 7.38 28.62 -14.67
C CYS A 29 6.91 29.47 -15.86
N ALA A 30 7.82 30.23 -16.46
CA ALA A 30 7.55 30.79 -17.79
C ALA A 30 7.47 29.65 -18.82
N ALA A 31 6.66 29.82 -19.87
CA ALA A 31 6.48 28.83 -20.92
C ALA A 31 7.83 28.30 -21.42
N SER A 32 8.06 27.01 -21.21
CA SER A 32 9.37 26.37 -21.40
C SER A 32 9.88 26.55 -22.83
N VAL A 33 11.21 26.56 -22.98
CA VAL A 33 11.87 26.61 -24.29
C VAL A 33 12.58 25.31 -24.61
N SER A 34 12.55 24.90 -25.87
CA SER A 34 13.38 23.80 -26.35
C SER A 34 14.85 24.22 -26.46
N VAL A 35 15.74 23.23 -26.58
CA VAL A 35 17.17 23.50 -26.84
C VAL A 35 17.36 24.25 -28.16
N ASP A 36 16.57 23.93 -29.19
CA ASP A 36 16.61 24.63 -30.48
C ASP A 36 16.14 26.08 -30.37
N GLU A 37 15.07 26.33 -29.62
CA GLU A 37 14.58 27.69 -29.36
C GLU A 37 15.61 28.50 -28.57
N LEU A 38 16.29 27.89 -27.60
CA LEU A 38 17.35 28.52 -26.83
C LEU A 38 18.56 28.90 -27.71
N MET A 39 18.97 28.03 -28.64
CA MET A 39 19.98 28.35 -29.66
C MET A 39 19.50 29.46 -30.61
N GLY A 40 18.22 29.41 -30.99
CA GLY A 40 17.55 30.42 -31.81
C GLY A 40 17.54 31.82 -31.16
N LEU A 41 17.59 31.90 -29.83
CA LEU A 41 17.67 33.16 -29.08
C LEU A 41 19.08 33.73 -28.96
N SER A 42 20.13 32.93 -29.21
CA SER A 42 21.52 33.40 -29.14
C SER A 42 21.79 34.53 -30.12
N GLU A 43 22.38 35.63 -29.65
CA GLU A 43 22.90 36.71 -30.51
C GLU A 43 24.16 36.27 -31.27
N ASP A 44 24.89 35.28 -30.75
CA ASP A 44 26.01 34.66 -31.43
C ASP A 44 25.55 33.38 -32.14
N LYS A 45 25.32 33.49 -33.45
CA LYS A 45 24.91 32.37 -34.31
C LYS A 45 26.04 31.42 -34.68
N SER A 46 27.28 31.80 -34.38
CA SER A 46 28.48 31.01 -34.70
C SER A 46 28.96 30.15 -33.53
N ALA A 47 28.45 30.40 -32.32
CA ALA A 47 28.77 29.61 -31.13
C ALA A 47 28.27 28.16 -31.25
N PRO A 48 29.04 27.17 -30.76
CA PRO A 48 28.57 25.79 -30.67
C PRO A 48 27.35 25.68 -29.74
N GLY A 49 26.48 24.71 -30.02
CA GLY A 49 25.28 24.47 -29.24
C GLY A 49 25.56 24.05 -27.78
N PRO A 50 24.54 24.03 -26.92
CA PRO A 50 24.69 23.82 -25.49
C PRO A 50 25.06 22.39 -25.09
N ILE A 51 24.98 21.40 -25.98
CA ILE A 51 25.24 20.00 -25.65
C ILE A 51 26.41 19.50 -26.49
N ASP A 52 27.49 19.13 -25.82
CA ASP A 52 28.60 18.40 -26.43
C ASP A 52 28.34 16.89 -26.35
N PHE A 53 27.87 16.30 -27.46
CA PHE A 53 27.59 14.86 -27.56
C PHE A 53 28.85 13.99 -27.45
N SER A 54 30.05 14.56 -27.46
CA SER A 54 31.30 13.84 -27.17
C SER A 54 31.61 13.76 -25.67
N THR A 55 30.83 14.45 -24.83
CA THR A 55 30.98 14.41 -23.35
C THR A 55 30.79 12.99 -22.85
N LYS A 56 31.80 12.46 -22.16
CA LYS A 56 31.67 11.18 -21.45
C LYS A 56 30.72 11.33 -20.28
N LEU A 57 29.72 10.46 -20.19
CA LEU A 57 28.70 10.45 -19.13
C LEU A 57 29.28 9.91 -17.81
N VAL A 58 30.06 10.73 -17.12
CA VAL A 58 30.68 10.44 -15.83
C VAL A 58 30.21 11.43 -14.77
N TYR A 59 30.57 11.23 -13.50
CA TYR A 59 30.29 12.23 -12.47
C TYR A 59 30.97 13.57 -12.82
N GLY A 60 30.18 14.63 -12.81
CA GLY A 60 30.66 15.99 -13.05
C GLY A 60 31.40 16.56 -11.84
N PRO A 61 31.96 17.78 -11.97
CA PRO A 61 32.52 18.48 -10.83
C PRO A 61 31.48 18.59 -9.71
N ILE A 62 31.88 18.20 -8.49
CA ILE A 62 30.99 18.17 -7.32
C ILE A 62 30.26 19.51 -7.20
N ARG A 63 30.98 20.64 -7.19
CA ARG A 63 30.37 21.98 -7.02
C ARG A 63 29.58 22.52 -8.24
N GLY A 64 29.60 21.83 -9.37
CA GLY A 64 29.20 22.34 -10.68
C GLY A 64 30.39 22.85 -11.50
N SER A 65 30.21 23.00 -12.80
CA SER A 65 31.29 23.42 -13.70
C SER A 65 31.75 24.86 -13.40
N ASP A 66 33.05 25.11 -13.58
CA ASP A 66 33.62 26.45 -13.41
C ASP A 66 32.92 27.51 -14.29
N PRO A 67 32.61 27.25 -15.59
CA PRO A 67 31.89 28.20 -16.41
C PRO A 67 30.50 28.55 -15.87
N LEU A 68 29.75 27.58 -15.37
CA LEU A 68 28.41 27.83 -14.81
C LEU A 68 28.50 28.61 -13.50
N ARG A 69 29.39 28.20 -12.59
CA ARG A 69 29.61 28.89 -11.30
C ARG A 69 30.03 30.34 -11.50
N GLN A 70 30.93 30.61 -12.45
CA GLN A 70 31.37 31.96 -12.77
C GLN A 70 30.22 32.84 -13.28
N ARG A 71 29.37 32.31 -14.17
CA ARG A 71 28.20 33.04 -14.70
C ARG A 71 27.16 33.34 -13.61
N VAL A 72 26.92 32.40 -12.70
CA VAL A 72 26.05 32.62 -11.54
C VAL A 72 26.65 33.65 -10.58
N ALA A 73 27.96 33.62 -10.35
CA ALA A 73 28.65 34.62 -9.52
C ALA A 73 28.49 36.03 -10.11
N GLU A 74 28.54 36.19 -11.43
CA GLU A 74 28.26 37.46 -12.11
C GLU A 74 26.80 37.89 -11.96
N LEU A 75 25.87 36.95 -12.11
CA LEU A 75 24.43 37.21 -11.98
C LEU A 75 24.02 37.66 -10.57
N CYS A 76 24.61 37.05 -9.54
CA CYS A 76 24.30 37.36 -8.14
C CYS A 76 25.22 38.44 -7.54
N GLY A 77 26.38 38.71 -8.13
CA GLY A 77 27.35 39.66 -7.56
C GLY A 77 27.45 41.00 -8.29
N SER A 78 26.68 41.23 -9.36
CA SER A 78 26.63 42.51 -10.07
C SER A 78 25.33 43.26 -9.83
N ASP A 79 25.41 44.57 -9.62
CA ASP A 79 24.28 45.49 -9.52
C ASP A 79 23.88 46.11 -10.87
N GLY A 80 24.53 45.68 -11.97
CA GLY A 80 24.28 46.21 -13.31
C GLY A 80 24.96 47.55 -13.61
N SER A 81 25.72 48.13 -12.67
CA SER A 81 26.45 49.40 -12.85
C SER A 81 27.70 49.31 -13.74
N GLY A 82 28.06 48.11 -14.21
CA GLY A 82 29.31 47.84 -14.92
C GLY A 82 30.51 47.59 -14.00
N ALA A 83 30.34 47.64 -12.68
CA ALA A 83 31.35 47.23 -11.70
C ALA A 83 31.59 45.72 -11.73
N ARG A 84 32.81 45.29 -11.38
CA ARG A 84 33.18 43.87 -11.26
C ARG A 84 32.31 43.19 -10.21
N SER A 85 31.89 41.96 -10.49
CA SER A 85 31.11 41.16 -9.55
C SER A 85 31.81 41.08 -8.19
N ILE A 86 31.03 41.25 -7.12
CA ILE A 86 31.50 41.10 -5.74
C ILE A 86 31.62 39.63 -5.29
N LEU A 87 31.15 38.68 -6.11
CA LEU A 87 31.24 37.24 -5.90
C LEU A 87 32.17 36.60 -6.92
N GLU A 88 32.87 35.55 -6.50
CA GLU A 88 33.72 34.70 -7.33
C GLU A 88 33.08 33.31 -7.52
N GLN A 89 33.60 32.51 -8.46
CA GLN A 89 33.07 31.16 -8.73
C GLN A 89 33.06 30.23 -7.49
N ASP A 90 33.93 30.47 -6.51
CA ASP A 90 34.01 29.66 -5.28
C ASP A 90 33.00 30.07 -4.22
N ASP A 91 32.33 31.21 -4.40
CA ASP A 91 31.22 31.70 -3.59
C ASP A 91 29.87 31.10 -4.03
N VAL A 92 29.90 30.20 -5.03
CA VAL A 92 28.72 29.60 -5.67
C VAL A 92 28.76 28.08 -5.56
N LEU A 93 27.61 27.50 -5.22
CA LEU A 93 27.35 26.06 -5.27
C LEU A 93 26.15 25.76 -6.18
N ILE A 94 26.34 24.91 -7.19
CA ILE A 94 25.26 24.45 -8.06
C ILE A 94 24.49 23.29 -7.39
N THR A 95 23.17 23.28 -7.56
CA THR A 95 22.22 22.39 -6.88
C THR A 95 21.13 21.90 -7.84
N GLN A 96 20.38 20.87 -7.43
CA GLN A 96 19.24 20.31 -8.17
C GLN A 96 17.98 21.16 -8.00
N GLY A 97 18.00 22.36 -8.60
CA GLY A 97 16.93 23.35 -8.54
C GLY A 97 16.90 24.12 -7.22
N ALA A 98 16.12 25.20 -7.18
CA ALA A 98 15.99 26.02 -5.98
C ALA A 98 15.40 25.25 -4.79
N ILE A 99 14.55 24.26 -5.03
CA ILE A 99 14.00 23.41 -3.97
C ILE A 99 15.10 22.63 -3.23
N GLY A 100 16.09 22.10 -3.97
CA GLY A 100 17.26 21.44 -3.40
C GLY A 100 18.16 22.44 -2.67
N ALA A 101 18.36 23.62 -3.27
CA ALA A 101 19.12 24.72 -2.67
C ALA A 101 18.56 25.14 -1.30
N ASN A 102 17.24 25.40 -1.25
CA ASN A 102 16.53 25.83 -0.05
C ASN A 102 16.55 24.74 1.03
N PHE A 103 16.33 23.47 0.67
CA PHE A 103 16.40 22.35 1.61
C PHE A 103 17.79 22.24 2.26
N LEU A 104 18.84 22.17 1.43
CA LEU A 104 20.21 22.00 1.88
C LEU A 104 20.64 23.15 2.78
N LEU A 105 20.26 24.38 2.42
CA LEU A 105 20.55 25.56 3.22
C LEU A 105 19.91 25.48 4.60
N LEU A 106 18.59 25.25 4.66
CA LEU A 106 17.84 25.22 5.92
C LEU A 106 18.29 24.04 6.79
N TYR A 107 18.50 22.87 6.18
CA TYR A 107 19.03 21.69 6.86
C TYR A 107 20.42 21.92 7.46
N THR A 108 21.30 22.63 6.74
CA THR A 108 22.68 22.85 7.19
C THR A 108 22.77 23.93 8.27
N LEU A 109 21.95 24.99 8.16
CA LEU A 109 22.10 26.18 8.99
C LEU A 109 21.11 26.27 10.14
N VAL A 110 20.05 25.46 10.18
CA VAL A 110 19.02 25.52 11.24
C VAL A 110 19.12 24.28 12.13
N ASN A 111 19.23 24.51 13.43
CA ASN A 111 19.31 23.46 14.46
C ASN A 111 18.02 23.44 15.31
N PRO A 112 17.75 22.30 16.00
CA PRO A 112 16.69 22.25 17.00
C PRO A 112 16.84 23.35 18.05
N GLY A 113 15.75 24.06 18.35
CA GLY A 113 15.72 25.16 19.33
C GLY A 113 16.16 26.53 18.77
N ASP A 114 16.63 26.60 17.52
CA ASP A 114 16.81 27.89 16.83
C ASP A 114 15.43 28.53 16.57
N HIS A 115 15.40 29.85 16.43
CA HIS A 115 14.22 30.58 15.97
C HIS A 115 14.44 31.17 14.58
N VAL A 116 13.45 31.01 13.71
CA VAL A 116 13.49 31.44 12.31
C VAL A 116 12.28 32.31 12.00
N ILE A 117 12.50 33.46 11.37
CA ILE A 117 11.41 34.35 10.94
C ILE A 117 11.20 34.16 9.43
N CYS A 118 9.99 33.78 9.04
CA CYS A 118 9.64 33.50 7.65
C CYS A 118 8.50 34.38 7.16
N VAL A 119 8.63 35.01 6.00
CA VAL A 119 7.52 35.73 5.37
C VAL A 119 6.36 34.79 5.04
N TYR A 120 5.11 35.27 5.14
CA TYR A 120 3.91 34.47 4.90
C TYR A 120 2.79 35.31 4.25
N PRO A 121 2.14 34.84 3.16
CA PRO A 121 2.24 33.50 2.57
C PRO A 121 3.52 33.32 1.75
N THR A 122 4.05 32.10 1.75
CA THR A 122 5.25 31.74 0.98
C THR A 122 5.25 30.25 0.61
N TYR A 123 6.29 29.80 -0.08
CA TYR A 123 6.50 28.39 -0.39
C TYR A 123 6.70 27.57 0.91
N GLN A 124 5.85 26.57 1.14
CA GLN A 124 5.73 25.86 2.43
C GLN A 124 7.06 25.33 2.98
N GLN A 125 7.98 24.94 2.09
CA GLN A 125 9.30 24.46 2.45
C GLN A 125 10.07 25.42 3.39
N LEU A 126 9.88 26.73 3.23
CA LEU A 126 10.65 27.73 3.97
C LEU A 126 10.37 27.77 5.47
N TYR A 127 9.15 27.44 5.88
CA TYR A 127 8.80 27.32 7.30
C TYR A 127 8.69 25.86 7.74
N GLY A 128 8.22 24.96 6.87
CA GLY A 128 8.05 23.54 7.20
C GLY A 128 9.35 22.77 7.41
N VAL A 129 10.44 23.11 6.71
CA VAL A 129 11.75 22.47 6.95
C VAL A 129 12.32 22.88 8.31
N PRO A 130 12.42 24.17 8.67
CA PRO A 130 12.82 24.58 10.03
C PRO A 130 11.97 23.95 11.13
N GLU A 131 10.64 23.94 11.01
CA GLU A 131 9.73 23.31 11.97
C GLU A 131 10.05 21.81 12.16
N SER A 132 10.33 21.10 11.06
CA SER A 132 10.68 19.67 11.11
C SER A 132 12.00 19.39 11.85
N LEU A 133 12.95 20.33 11.75
CA LEU A 133 14.23 20.29 12.44
C LEU A 133 14.08 20.66 13.93
N GLY A 134 12.89 21.06 14.37
CA GLY A 134 12.62 21.47 15.74
C GLY A 134 12.99 22.93 16.02
N ALA A 135 13.12 23.76 14.98
CA ALA A 135 13.21 25.20 15.15
C ALA A 135 11.82 25.81 15.36
N ASP A 136 11.76 26.87 16.16
CA ASP A 136 10.58 27.69 16.33
C ASP A 136 10.45 28.67 15.14
N VAL A 137 9.26 28.79 14.55
CA VAL A 137 9.04 29.62 13.37
C VAL A 137 8.01 30.70 13.64
N SER A 138 8.41 31.96 13.46
CA SER A 138 7.48 33.09 13.44
C SER A 138 7.15 33.48 12.01
N LEU A 139 5.85 33.48 11.69
CA LEU A 139 5.35 33.91 10.39
C LEU A 139 5.19 35.44 10.35
N TRP A 140 5.98 36.10 9.51
CA TRP A 140 5.84 37.51 9.20
C TRP A 140 4.75 37.69 8.15
N ARG A 141 3.53 37.97 8.63
CA ARG A 141 2.29 37.91 7.86
C ARG A 141 2.07 39.17 7.03
N LEU A 142 2.08 39.03 5.71
CA LEU A 142 1.77 40.09 4.76
C LEU A 142 0.27 40.41 4.75
N LYS A 143 -0.06 41.69 4.80
CA LYS A 143 -1.44 42.20 4.91
C LYS A 143 -1.97 42.69 3.57
N LYS A 144 -3.20 42.30 3.21
CA LYS A 144 -3.84 42.72 1.94
C LYS A 144 -4.02 44.23 1.89
N GLU A 145 -4.32 44.86 3.02
CA GLU A 145 -4.61 46.29 3.18
C GLU A 145 -3.40 47.15 2.75
N ASN A 146 -2.20 46.62 2.91
CA ASN A 146 -0.94 47.26 2.51
C ASN A 146 -0.43 46.72 1.16
N GLY A 147 -1.27 46.03 0.38
CA GLY A 147 -0.90 45.45 -0.91
C GLY A 147 0.10 44.29 -0.78
N PHE A 148 0.07 43.55 0.33
CA PHE A 148 1.03 42.53 0.71
C PHE A 148 2.47 43.03 0.89
N VAL A 149 2.69 44.35 0.97
CA VAL A 149 4.01 44.92 1.22
C VAL A 149 4.48 44.59 2.65
N PRO A 150 5.70 44.04 2.84
CA PRO A 150 6.22 43.74 4.17
C PRO A 150 6.47 45.00 5.03
N ASP A 151 6.11 44.96 6.31
CA ASP A 151 6.36 46.05 7.27
C ASP A 151 7.56 45.72 8.17
N VAL A 152 8.70 46.36 7.89
CA VAL A 152 9.97 46.15 8.60
C VAL A 152 9.84 46.47 10.10
N LYS A 153 8.93 47.36 10.50
CA LYS A 153 8.72 47.69 11.92
C LYS A 153 8.15 46.53 12.72
N GLU A 154 7.40 45.63 12.07
CA GLU A 154 6.86 44.44 12.73
C GLU A 154 7.95 43.41 13.05
N LEU A 155 9.08 43.42 12.30
CA LEU A 155 10.17 42.46 12.52
C LEU A 155 10.77 42.56 13.92
N GLU A 156 10.89 43.77 14.47
CA GLU A 156 11.38 43.99 15.84
C GLU A 156 10.55 43.24 16.89
N SER A 157 9.24 43.09 16.66
CA SER A 157 8.35 42.36 17.58
C SER A 157 8.44 40.84 17.46
N LEU A 158 9.01 40.34 16.35
CA LEU A 158 9.16 38.92 16.07
C LEU A 158 10.53 38.38 16.50
N VAL A 159 11.53 39.24 16.70
CA VAL A 159 12.87 38.82 17.12
C VAL A 159 12.86 38.31 18.56
N LYS A 160 13.36 37.10 18.71
CA LYS A 160 13.66 36.41 19.97
C LYS A 160 15.17 36.32 20.17
N SER A 161 15.62 36.08 21.40
CA SER A 161 17.05 35.94 21.74
C SER A 161 17.77 34.79 21.01
N ASN A 162 17.03 33.78 20.57
CA ASN A 162 17.53 32.64 19.78
C ASN A 162 17.24 32.76 18.27
N THR A 163 16.89 33.95 17.77
CA THR A 163 16.65 34.15 16.33
C THR A 163 17.95 34.02 15.57
N LYS A 164 18.00 33.09 14.60
CA LYS A 164 19.20 32.78 13.84
C LYS A 164 19.13 33.24 12.39
N ALA A 165 17.98 33.05 11.77
CA ALA A 165 17.80 33.29 10.34
C ALA A 165 16.49 34.02 10.06
N PHE A 166 16.53 34.82 8.99
CA PHE A 166 15.41 35.59 8.50
C PHE A 166 15.24 35.36 6.99
N LEU A 167 14.00 35.07 6.58
CA LEU A 167 13.63 34.67 5.22
C LEU A 167 12.59 35.64 4.63
N PRO A 168 13.00 36.80 4.08
CA PRO A 168 12.11 37.83 3.54
C PRO A 168 11.46 37.52 2.18
N LEU A 169 11.44 36.25 1.73
CA LEU A 169 11.18 35.82 0.34
C LEU A 169 10.30 36.76 -0.51
N VAL A 170 10.78 37.07 -1.73
CA VAL A 170 10.11 37.96 -2.69
C VAL A 170 9.08 37.19 -3.52
N LEU A 171 7.89 36.94 -2.95
CA LEU A 171 6.73 36.49 -3.71
C LEU A 171 5.59 37.50 -3.55
N TYR A 172 5.05 37.94 -4.68
CA TYR A 172 3.88 38.83 -4.85
C TYR A 172 4.02 40.30 -4.43
N ALA A 173 4.91 40.64 -3.49
CA ALA A 173 5.08 41.99 -3.00
C ALA A 173 6.42 42.60 -3.42
N ILE A 174 6.36 43.84 -3.91
CA ILE A 174 7.54 44.60 -4.33
C ILE A 174 8.35 44.96 -3.10
N VAL A 175 9.50 44.32 -2.92
CA VAL A 175 10.54 44.87 -2.06
C VAL A 175 11.26 45.93 -2.88
N LEU A 176 11.00 47.20 -2.58
CA LEU A 176 11.73 48.32 -3.18
C LEU A 176 13.19 48.29 -2.71
N THR A 177 14.09 48.88 -3.49
CA THR A 177 15.52 48.95 -3.15
C THR A 177 15.75 49.51 -1.75
N ASN A 178 14.97 50.51 -1.33
CA ASN A 178 15.04 51.08 0.01
C ASN A 178 14.60 50.12 1.11
N MET A 179 13.60 49.27 0.86
CA MET A 179 13.15 48.27 1.81
C MET A 179 14.17 47.15 1.99
N LEU A 180 14.86 46.72 0.92
CA LEU A 180 15.98 45.78 1.03
C LEU A 180 17.11 46.37 1.90
N LYS A 181 17.41 47.66 1.74
CA LYS A 181 18.38 48.36 2.60
C LYS A 181 17.95 48.32 4.07
N ASP A 182 16.69 48.64 4.36
CA ASP A 182 16.16 48.61 5.73
C ASP A 182 16.21 47.21 6.34
N ILE A 183 15.87 46.17 5.55
CA ILE A 183 15.99 44.76 5.93
C ILE A 183 17.44 44.38 6.24
N ILE A 184 18.40 44.82 5.43
CA ILE A 184 19.82 44.52 5.63
C ILE A 184 20.36 45.24 6.87
N VAL A 185 19.96 46.51 7.08
CA VAL A 185 20.30 47.27 8.29
C VAL A 185 19.77 46.54 9.52
N PHE A 186 18.53 46.07 9.48
CA PHE A 186 17.92 45.27 10.55
C PHE A 186 18.67 43.95 10.79
N ALA A 187 18.92 43.17 9.74
CA ALA A 187 19.63 41.90 9.85
C ALA A 187 21.04 42.08 10.43
N LYS A 188 21.73 43.15 10.04
CA LYS A 188 23.05 43.52 10.57
C LYS A 188 22.99 43.96 12.04
N ALA A 189 21.98 44.74 12.42
CA ALA A 189 21.78 45.19 13.81
C ALA A 189 21.56 44.01 14.76
N HIS A 190 20.85 42.98 14.30
CA HIS A 190 20.52 41.78 15.08
C HIS A 190 21.43 40.58 14.80
N ASN A 191 22.46 40.75 13.97
CA ASN A 191 23.45 39.72 13.60
C ASN A 191 22.84 38.42 12.99
N LEU A 192 21.74 38.55 12.25
CA LEU A 192 20.96 37.44 11.68
C LEU A 192 21.50 37.00 10.32
N ILE A 193 21.32 35.73 9.99
CA ILE A 193 21.53 35.21 8.62
C ILE A 193 20.36 35.64 7.75
N LEU A 194 20.64 36.30 6.63
CA LEU A 194 19.63 36.73 5.67
C LEU A 194 19.55 35.74 4.51
N PHE A 195 18.46 35.01 4.41
CA PHE A 195 18.20 34.10 3.31
C PHE A 195 17.21 34.69 2.29
N SER A 196 17.67 34.98 1.09
CA SER A 196 16.87 35.55 0.00
C SER A 196 16.71 34.54 -1.14
N ASP A 197 15.49 34.07 -1.35
CA ASP A 197 15.14 33.30 -2.55
C ASP A 197 14.81 34.26 -3.70
N GLU A 198 15.70 34.32 -4.68
CA GLU A 198 15.64 35.27 -5.81
C GLU A 198 15.21 34.60 -7.12
N VAL A 199 14.52 33.45 -7.07
CA VAL A 199 14.09 32.74 -8.29
C VAL A 199 13.23 33.56 -9.25
N TYR A 200 12.52 34.58 -8.75
CA TYR A 200 11.71 35.49 -9.57
C TYR A 200 12.37 36.83 -9.85
N ARG A 201 13.53 37.15 -9.25
CA ARG A 201 14.13 38.49 -9.32
C ARG A 201 14.33 38.97 -10.76
N PRO A 202 14.82 38.16 -11.72
CA PRO A 202 14.97 38.67 -13.08
C PRO A 202 13.65 38.99 -13.81
N LEU A 203 12.47 38.57 -13.31
CA LEU A 203 11.16 38.78 -13.93
C LEU A 203 10.39 39.99 -13.35
N PHE A 204 11.02 41.16 -13.27
CA PHE A 204 10.27 42.41 -13.08
C PHE A 204 9.59 42.79 -14.41
N HIS A 205 8.31 43.15 -14.34
CA HIS A 205 7.54 43.48 -15.54
C HIS A 205 8.09 44.70 -16.32
N ASN A 206 8.78 45.59 -15.61
CA ASN A 206 9.41 46.80 -16.16
C ASN A 206 10.94 46.64 -16.36
N PHE A 207 11.49 45.43 -16.29
CA PHE A 207 12.96 45.21 -16.26
C PHE A 207 13.73 45.84 -17.43
N PHE A 208 13.11 45.94 -18.62
CA PHE A 208 13.72 46.51 -19.83
C PHE A 208 13.21 47.93 -20.15
N GLU A 209 12.47 48.56 -19.25
CA GLU A 209 12.02 49.95 -19.41
C GLU A 209 13.08 50.92 -18.87
N ASP A 210 13.37 51.98 -19.62
CA ASP A 210 14.33 53.00 -19.21
C ASP A 210 13.87 53.71 -17.93
N GLY A 211 14.74 53.78 -16.92
CA GLY A 211 14.43 54.38 -15.61
C GLY A 211 13.65 53.49 -14.64
N SER A 212 13.48 52.20 -14.95
CA SER A 212 12.85 51.23 -14.05
C SER A 212 13.69 50.96 -12.80
N GLU A 213 13.06 51.02 -11.62
CA GLU A 213 13.71 50.66 -10.35
C GLU A 213 13.63 49.14 -10.14
N VAL A 214 14.60 48.40 -10.69
CA VAL A 214 14.77 46.96 -10.44
C VAL A 214 15.74 46.78 -9.26
N PRO A 215 15.34 46.08 -8.18
CA PRO A 215 16.23 45.80 -7.07
C PRO A 215 17.45 44.96 -7.51
N PRO A 216 18.68 45.34 -7.14
CA PRO A 216 19.86 44.50 -7.39
C PRO A 216 19.81 43.24 -6.51
N PRO A 217 20.59 42.20 -6.82
CA PRO A 217 20.73 41.03 -5.95
C PRO A 217 21.11 41.44 -4.52
N VAL A 218 20.52 40.81 -3.50
CA VAL A 218 20.71 41.25 -2.10
C VAL A 218 22.17 41.14 -1.62
N THR A 219 22.96 40.29 -2.27
CA THR A 219 24.41 40.14 -2.06
C THR A 219 25.18 41.43 -2.34
N THR A 220 24.74 42.30 -3.27
CA THR A 220 25.47 43.51 -3.66
C THR A 220 25.50 44.59 -2.57
N PHE A 221 24.63 44.49 -1.57
CA PHE A 221 24.60 45.40 -0.42
C PHE A 221 25.71 45.12 0.61
N GLY A 222 26.52 44.06 0.41
CA GLY A 222 27.78 43.86 1.11
C GLY A 222 27.67 43.35 2.56
N TYR A 223 26.53 42.77 2.96
CA TYR A 223 26.42 42.08 4.24
C TYR A 223 26.89 40.62 4.11
N GLU A 224 27.83 40.20 4.97
CA GLU A 224 28.55 38.92 4.81
C GLU A 224 27.68 37.69 5.06
N LYS A 225 26.66 37.79 5.93
CA LYS A 225 25.73 36.70 6.26
C LYS A 225 24.51 36.63 5.33
N VAL A 226 24.66 37.11 4.11
CA VAL A 226 23.63 37.05 3.06
C VAL A 226 23.83 35.80 2.23
N ILE A 227 22.73 35.09 2.00
CA ILE A 227 22.70 33.87 1.19
C ILE A 227 21.57 34.01 0.19
N VAL A 228 21.88 33.81 -1.08
CA VAL A 228 20.92 33.89 -2.18
C VAL A 228 20.73 32.52 -2.80
N THR A 229 19.47 32.15 -3.07
CA THR A 229 19.16 31.01 -3.93
C THR A 229 18.49 31.45 -5.23
N GLY A 230 18.69 30.66 -6.28
CA GLY A 230 18.09 30.91 -7.58
C GLY A 230 17.96 29.63 -8.42
N SER A 231 17.29 29.73 -9.56
CA SER A 231 17.07 28.58 -10.45
C SER A 231 16.78 28.98 -11.89
N MET A 232 17.07 28.04 -12.79
CA MET A 232 16.73 28.10 -14.22
C MET A 232 15.23 27.95 -14.49
N SER A 233 14.44 27.41 -13.55
CA SER A 233 13.04 27.03 -13.82
C SER A 233 12.06 28.20 -13.98
N LYS A 234 12.28 29.32 -13.28
CA LYS A 234 11.32 30.44 -13.25
C LYS A 234 11.67 31.49 -14.29
N SER A 235 12.65 32.34 -14.00
CA SER A 235 13.03 33.46 -14.88
C SER A 235 13.58 33.06 -16.24
N TYR A 236 14.17 31.86 -16.35
CA TYR A 236 14.85 31.41 -17.55
C TYR A 236 14.07 30.36 -18.34
N ALA A 237 12.84 29.99 -17.91
CA ALA A 237 11.97 29.03 -18.63
C ALA A 237 12.61 27.65 -18.92
N LEU A 238 13.56 27.22 -18.07
CA LEU A 238 14.30 25.98 -18.24
C LEU A 238 14.04 25.07 -17.03
N ALA A 239 12.77 24.70 -16.84
CA ALA A 239 12.34 23.91 -15.69
C ALA A 239 12.77 22.43 -15.76
N GLY A 240 12.93 21.88 -16.96
CA GLY A 240 13.27 20.46 -17.20
C GLY A 240 14.69 20.06 -16.81
N ILE A 241 15.66 20.99 -16.89
CA ILE A 241 17.09 20.70 -16.59
C ILE A 241 17.41 20.72 -15.08
N ARG A 242 16.45 21.09 -14.23
CA ARG A 242 16.56 21.07 -12.75
C ARG A 242 17.84 21.72 -12.18
N ILE A 243 18.34 22.80 -12.78
CA ILE A 243 19.49 23.56 -12.23
C ILE A 243 19.04 24.69 -11.29
N GLY A 244 19.70 24.78 -10.15
CA GLY A 244 19.63 25.87 -9.18
C GLY A 244 20.99 26.18 -8.56
N TRP A 245 21.06 27.21 -7.73
CA TRP A 245 22.31 27.62 -7.10
C TRP A 245 22.10 28.23 -5.72
N ILE A 246 23.18 28.20 -4.93
CA ILE A 246 23.36 28.93 -3.68
C ILE A 246 24.56 29.86 -3.89
N ALA A 247 24.43 31.13 -3.55
CA ALA A 247 25.49 32.13 -3.63
C ALA A 247 25.64 32.87 -2.30
N SER A 248 26.86 32.95 -1.77
CA SER A 248 27.16 33.69 -0.55
C SER A 248 28.65 34.04 -0.48
N LYS A 249 28.97 35.22 0.08
CA LYS A 249 30.37 35.59 0.36
C LYS A 249 31.00 34.76 1.48
N ASP A 250 30.19 34.11 2.30
CA ASP A 250 30.68 33.25 3.37
C ASP A 250 31.09 31.87 2.81
N LYS A 251 32.39 31.70 2.57
CA LYS A 251 32.97 30.44 2.08
C LYS A 251 32.77 29.28 3.06
N GLY A 252 32.66 29.56 4.36
CA GLY A 252 32.39 28.55 5.37
C GLY A 252 30.99 27.97 5.21
N ILE A 253 30.01 28.82 4.96
CA ILE A 253 28.64 28.40 4.66
C ILE A 253 28.58 27.59 3.36
N ILE A 254 29.22 28.05 2.28
CA ILE A 254 29.26 27.31 1.01
C ILE A 254 29.89 25.92 1.20
N GLN A 255 30.99 25.81 1.96
CA GLN A 255 31.63 24.53 2.25
C GLN A 255 30.76 23.61 3.11
N ALA A 256 30.09 24.16 4.13
CA ALA A 256 29.19 23.40 4.99
C ALA A 256 28.03 22.80 4.19
N ILE A 257 27.42 23.60 3.31
CA ILE A 257 26.31 23.16 2.47
C ILE A 257 26.78 22.15 1.41
N ALA A 258 27.95 22.35 0.82
CA ALA A 258 28.53 21.36 -0.09
C ALA A 258 28.71 20.00 0.59
N SER A 259 29.23 20.00 1.83
CA SER A 259 29.43 18.79 2.63
C SER A 259 28.09 18.12 3.00
N ALA A 260 27.05 18.91 3.30
CA ALA A 260 25.71 18.38 3.55
C ALA A 260 25.08 17.79 2.27
N ARG A 261 25.33 18.41 1.12
CA ARG A 261 24.82 17.94 -0.17
C ARG A 261 25.41 16.60 -0.59
N ASP A 262 26.64 16.27 -0.20
CA ASP A 262 27.28 14.98 -0.53
C ASP A 262 26.44 13.77 -0.09
N TYR A 263 25.58 13.92 0.93
CA TYR A 263 24.62 12.90 1.38
C TYR A 263 23.34 12.79 0.53
N THR A 264 23.12 13.72 -0.39
CA THR A 264 21.91 13.77 -1.24
C THR A 264 22.25 13.58 -2.71
N THR A 265 23.26 14.31 -3.20
CA THR A 265 23.67 14.32 -4.61
C THR A 265 25.16 14.64 -4.72
N ILE A 266 25.93 13.72 -5.29
CA ILE A 266 27.40 13.83 -5.41
C ILE A 266 27.80 14.95 -6.39
N SER A 267 27.14 15.02 -7.55
CA SER A 267 27.32 16.10 -8.54
C SER A 267 25.98 16.42 -9.21
N VAL A 268 25.91 17.58 -9.87
CA VAL A 268 24.81 17.87 -10.81
C VAL A 268 25.04 17.18 -12.15
N SER A 269 23.98 17.04 -12.94
CA SER A 269 24.04 16.45 -14.28
C SER A 269 24.90 17.31 -15.19
N GLN A 270 25.87 16.70 -15.88
CA GLN A 270 26.79 17.41 -16.78
C GLN A 270 26.06 18.03 -17.97
N ILE A 271 25.00 17.37 -18.48
CA ILE A 271 24.20 17.88 -19.60
C ILE A 271 23.39 19.10 -19.15
N ASP A 272 22.74 19.00 -17.99
CA ASP A 272 21.95 20.09 -17.44
C ASP A 272 22.82 21.30 -17.08
N ASP A 273 24.02 21.06 -16.56
CA ASP A 273 25.03 22.08 -16.31
C ASP A 273 25.44 22.79 -17.62
N GLN A 274 25.76 22.05 -18.69
CA GLN A 274 26.13 22.65 -19.98
C GLN A 274 25.00 23.52 -20.55
N VAL A 275 23.75 23.04 -20.53
CA VAL A 275 22.58 23.79 -21.01
C VAL A 275 22.36 25.06 -20.16
N ALA A 276 22.44 24.95 -18.84
CA ALA A 276 22.30 26.11 -17.96
C ALA A 276 23.42 27.13 -18.17
N SER A 277 24.65 26.64 -18.35
CA SER A 277 25.84 27.45 -18.58
C SER A 277 25.73 28.23 -19.90
N TYR A 278 25.25 27.57 -20.96
CA TYR A 278 24.95 28.20 -22.24
C TYR A 278 23.83 29.24 -22.12
N ALA A 279 22.73 28.92 -21.43
CA ALA A 279 21.60 29.84 -21.25
C ALA A 279 22.00 31.12 -20.48
N LEU A 280 22.94 31.02 -19.53
CA LEU A 280 23.49 32.15 -18.78
C LEU A 280 24.67 32.85 -19.48
N SER A 281 25.05 32.42 -20.70
CA SER A 281 26.09 33.09 -21.47
C SER A 281 25.61 34.44 -22.01
N GLN A 282 26.54 35.40 -22.16
CA GLN A 282 26.25 36.77 -22.60
C GLN A 282 25.34 36.86 -23.85
N PRO A 283 25.52 36.04 -24.90
CA PRO A 283 24.68 36.11 -26.09
C PRO A 283 23.23 35.62 -25.90
N VAL A 284 22.92 34.93 -24.80
CA VAL A 284 21.65 34.18 -24.65
C VAL A 284 20.78 34.73 -23.52
N TRP A 285 21.37 35.07 -22.37
CA TRP A 285 20.59 35.33 -21.16
C TRP A 285 19.68 36.57 -21.28
N LYS A 286 20.12 37.64 -21.94
CA LYS A 286 19.32 38.87 -22.14
C LYS A 286 18.16 38.64 -23.13
N PRO A 287 18.38 38.08 -24.34
CA PRO A 287 17.27 37.73 -25.24
C PRO A 287 16.24 36.81 -24.59
N LEU A 288 16.70 35.77 -23.88
CA LEU A 288 15.83 34.83 -23.17
C LEU A 288 14.96 35.53 -22.12
N LEU A 289 15.57 36.39 -21.30
CA LEU A 289 14.84 37.13 -20.28
C LEU A 289 13.85 38.14 -20.91
N LYS A 290 14.25 38.82 -21.99
CA LYS A 290 13.39 39.76 -22.72
C LYS A 290 12.13 39.08 -23.26
N ARG A 291 12.28 37.88 -23.83
CA ARG A 291 11.14 37.04 -24.26
C ARG A 291 10.21 36.73 -23.09
N ASN A 292 10.75 36.29 -21.95
CA ASN A 292 9.94 35.91 -20.79
C ASN A 292 9.23 37.11 -20.12
N VAL A 293 9.88 38.28 -20.05
CA VAL A 293 9.26 39.53 -19.55
C VAL A 293 8.15 40.00 -20.49
N ALA A 294 8.36 39.94 -21.81
CA ALA A 294 7.33 40.27 -22.78
C ALA A 294 6.10 39.36 -22.64
N LEU A 295 6.31 38.04 -22.52
CA LEU A 295 5.24 37.07 -22.27
C LEU A 295 4.46 37.38 -20.99
N ALA A 296 5.17 37.67 -19.89
CA ALA A 296 4.55 38.04 -18.63
C ALA A 296 3.68 39.30 -18.74
N ASN A 297 4.15 40.34 -19.45
CA ASN A 297 3.40 41.57 -19.66
C ASN A 297 2.14 41.36 -20.51
N THR A 298 2.25 40.62 -21.62
CA THR A 298 1.11 40.29 -22.48
C THR A 298 0.04 39.54 -21.71
N ASN A 299 0.42 38.48 -21.00
CA ASN A 299 -0.52 37.62 -20.31
C ASN A 299 -1.12 38.27 -19.05
N LYS A 300 -0.34 39.09 -18.35
CA LYS A 300 -0.84 39.89 -17.22
C LYS A 300 -1.95 40.84 -17.66
N ALA A 301 -1.84 41.46 -18.84
CA ALA A 301 -2.88 42.33 -19.37
C ALA A 301 -4.19 41.56 -19.64
N LEU A 302 -4.10 40.31 -20.11
CA LEU A 302 -5.27 39.44 -20.29
C LEU A 302 -5.94 39.11 -18.94
N LEU A 303 -5.15 38.73 -17.94
CA LEU A 303 -5.68 38.46 -16.61
C LEU A 303 -6.29 39.72 -15.98
N GLU A 304 -5.67 40.88 -16.14
CA GLU A 304 -6.21 42.16 -15.65
C GLU A 304 -7.57 42.49 -16.29
N ALA A 305 -7.70 42.29 -17.61
CA ALA A 305 -8.97 42.49 -18.31
C ALA A 305 -10.08 41.56 -17.78
N PHE A 306 -9.75 40.29 -17.50
CA PHE A 306 -10.67 39.34 -16.88
C PHE A 306 -11.11 39.80 -15.48
N ILE A 307 -10.17 40.20 -14.62
CA ILE A 307 -10.50 40.62 -13.26
C ILE A 307 -11.34 41.91 -13.25
N GLU A 308 -11.04 42.89 -14.09
CA GLU A 308 -11.82 44.13 -14.16
C GLU A 308 -13.26 43.87 -14.63
N LYS A 309 -13.44 42.96 -15.60
CA LYS A 309 -14.76 42.54 -16.07
C LYS A 309 -15.57 41.83 -14.98
N HIS A 310 -14.94 41.00 -14.15
CA HIS A 310 -15.59 40.21 -13.11
C HIS A 310 -15.36 40.74 -11.68
N LYS A 311 -15.09 42.04 -11.52
CA LYS A 311 -14.79 42.67 -10.21
C LYS A 311 -15.86 42.53 -9.13
N SER A 312 -17.09 42.19 -9.52
CA SER A 312 -18.20 41.93 -8.60
C SER A 312 -18.08 40.59 -7.86
N VAL A 313 -17.27 39.66 -8.39
CA VAL A 313 -17.10 38.29 -7.87
C VAL A 313 -15.65 37.89 -7.67
N CYS A 314 -14.68 38.61 -8.23
CA CYS A 314 -13.25 38.36 -7.98
C CYS A 314 -12.47 39.66 -7.71
N SER A 315 -11.38 39.56 -6.95
CA SER A 315 -10.47 40.67 -6.64
C SER A 315 -9.03 40.19 -6.52
N TRP A 316 -8.07 41.09 -6.74
CA TRP A 316 -6.65 40.78 -6.63
C TRP A 316 -5.83 42.00 -6.21
N VAL A 317 -4.59 41.77 -5.78
CA VAL A 317 -3.55 42.79 -5.75
C VAL A 317 -2.70 42.60 -6.99
N LYS A 318 -2.65 43.60 -7.87
CA LYS A 318 -1.96 43.51 -9.16
C LYS A 318 -0.48 43.18 -8.97
N PRO A 319 0.05 42.07 -9.53
CA PRO A 319 1.44 41.71 -9.38
C PRO A 319 2.32 42.69 -10.16
N LYS A 320 3.40 43.20 -9.55
CA LYS A 320 4.39 44.04 -10.24
C LYS A 320 5.62 43.25 -10.73
N ALA A 321 5.83 42.02 -10.24
CA ALA A 321 6.88 41.11 -10.70
C ALA A 321 6.42 39.65 -10.53
N GLY A 322 7.21 38.72 -11.07
CA GLY A 322 7.00 37.27 -10.94
C GLY A 322 6.12 36.67 -12.04
N THR A 323 5.61 35.46 -11.78
CA THR A 323 4.87 34.67 -12.79
C THR A 323 3.45 34.29 -12.39
N THR A 324 3.04 34.69 -11.19
CA THR A 324 1.80 34.23 -10.57
C THR A 324 1.00 35.37 -9.97
N ALA A 325 -0.32 35.24 -9.99
CA ALA A 325 -1.28 36.13 -9.36
C ALA A 325 -2.05 35.37 -8.27
N PHE A 326 -2.33 36.05 -7.16
CA PHE A 326 -3.14 35.50 -6.07
C PHE A 326 -4.50 36.22 -6.06
N VAL A 327 -5.53 35.52 -6.55
CA VAL A 327 -6.85 36.09 -6.85
C VAL A 327 -7.88 35.54 -5.89
N GLN A 328 -8.67 36.40 -5.27
CA GLN A 328 -9.77 36.01 -4.38
C GLN A 328 -11.10 35.99 -5.13
N PHE A 329 -11.78 34.85 -5.13
CA PHE A 329 -13.13 34.67 -5.64
C PHE A 329 -14.17 34.70 -4.53
N SER A 330 -15.36 35.19 -4.85
CA SER A 330 -16.49 35.34 -3.94
C SER A 330 -17.82 35.04 -4.63
N ASN A 331 -18.78 34.53 -3.86
CA ASN A 331 -20.16 34.30 -4.30
C ASN A 331 -21.11 34.99 -3.32
N GLY A 332 -21.95 35.92 -3.81
CA GLY A 332 -22.83 36.69 -2.95
C GLY A 332 -22.09 37.50 -1.87
N GLY A 333 -20.86 37.94 -2.16
CA GLY A 333 -20.04 38.77 -1.26
C GLY A 333 -19.28 38.00 -0.17
N LYS A 334 -19.35 36.67 -0.16
CA LYS A 334 -18.55 35.81 0.72
C LYS A 334 -17.47 35.08 -0.08
N PRO A 335 -16.26 34.86 0.47
CA PRO A 335 -15.25 34.04 -0.18
C PRO A 335 -15.80 32.66 -0.55
N VAL A 336 -15.45 32.16 -1.73
CA VAL A 336 -15.80 30.78 -2.13
C VAL A 336 -15.02 29.77 -1.28
N ASP A 337 -15.54 28.55 -1.17
CA ASP A 337 -14.73 27.39 -0.80
C ASP A 337 -13.77 27.14 -1.97
N ASP A 338 -12.52 27.58 -1.82
CA ASP A 338 -11.53 27.60 -2.90
C ASP A 338 -11.13 26.19 -3.34
N VAL A 339 -11.05 25.22 -2.43
CA VAL A 339 -10.76 23.82 -2.79
C VAL A 339 -11.89 23.27 -3.66
N LYS A 340 -13.14 23.43 -3.22
CA LYS A 340 -14.30 22.98 -3.99
C LYS A 340 -14.43 23.73 -5.31
N PHE A 341 -14.15 25.03 -5.31
CA PHE A 341 -14.18 25.87 -6.50
C PHE A 341 -13.14 25.40 -7.54
N CYS A 342 -11.88 25.20 -7.13
CA CYS A 342 -10.83 24.69 -8.01
C CYS A 342 -11.21 23.33 -8.62
N LEU A 343 -11.73 22.40 -7.82
CA LEU A 343 -12.16 21.08 -8.31
C LEU A 343 -13.37 21.16 -9.25
N ASP A 344 -14.36 22.01 -8.95
CA ASP A 344 -15.55 22.16 -9.78
C ASP A 344 -15.21 22.81 -11.12
N VAL A 345 -14.33 23.82 -11.11
CA VAL A 345 -13.79 24.43 -12.33
C VAL A 345 -12.99 23.39 -13.13
N LEU A 346 -12.05 22.68 -12.51
CA LEU A 346 -11.28 21.63 -13.18
C LEU A 346 -12.19 20.57 -13.82
N ASN A 347 -13.18 20.08 -13.09
CA ASN A 347 -14.06 19.02 -13.57
C ASN A 347 -14.94 19.48 -14.73
N LYS A 348 -15.48 20.71 -14.67
CA LYS A 348 -16.45 21.21 -15.67
C LYS A 348 -15.80 21.90 -16.87
N THR A 349 -14.67 22.57 -16.67
CA THR A 349 -14.04 23.40 -17.69
C THR A 349 -12.67 22.91 -18.11
N LYS A 350 -12.09 21.96 -17.36
CA LYS A 350 -10.70 21.50 -17.51
C LYS A 350 -9.66 22.57 -17.23
N VAL A 351 -10.02 23.71 -16.63
CA VAL A 351 -9.06 24.73 -16.21
C VAL A 351 -8.48 24.36 -14.84
N PHE A 352 -7.16 24.31 -14.73
CA PHE A 352 -6.46 23.89 -13.52
C PHE A 352 -5.68 25.03 -12.87
N PHE A 353 -5.91 25.25 -11.56
CA PHE A 353 -5.17 26.20 -10.71
C PHE A 353 -5.19 25.73 -9.24
N VAL A 354 -4.45 26.41 -8.37
CA VAL A 354 -4.18 25.95 -6.99
C VAL A 354 -5.02 26.72 -5.96
N PRO A 355 -5.69 26.04 -5.01
CA PRO A 355 -6.45 26.68 -3.93
C PRO A 355 -5.53 27.33 -2.90
N GLY A 356 -5.88 28.55 -2.49
CA GLY A 356 -5.13 29.39 -1.57
C GLY A 356 -5.14 28.88 -0.14
N SER A 357 -6.31 28.52 0.38
CA SER A 357 -6.48 28.14 1.78
C SER A 357 -5.79 26.83 2.11
N LYS A 358 -5.95 25.81 1.27
CA LYS A 358 -5.28 24.51 1.44
C LYS A 358 -3.77 24.62 1.24
N CYS A 359 -3.33 25.26 0.15
CA CYS A 359 -1.92 25.16 -0.25
C CYS A 359 -1.01 26.23 0.35
N PHE A 360 -1.55 27.35 0.82
CA PHE A 360 -0.78 28.45 1.42
C PHE A 360 -1.27 28.83 2.81
N GLY A 361 -2.46 28.36 3.21
CA GLY A 361 -3.17 28.83 4.41
C GLY A 361 -3.37 27.81 5.53
N ASP A 362 -2.84 26.57 5.39
CA ASP A 362 -3.09 25.46 6.33
C ASP A 362 -4.62 25.23 6.57
N GLY A 363 -5.43 25.47 5.54
CA GLY A 363 -6.89 25.39 5.59
C GLY A 363 -7.58 26.48 6.42
N LYS A 364 -6.85 27.47 6.94
CA LYS A 364 -7.36 28.52 7.84
C LYS A 364 -7.26 29.91 7.23
N ASP A 365 -6.11 30.24 6.63
CA ASP A 365 -5.86 31.54 6.01
C ASP A 365 -6.27 31.54 4.53
N PHE A 366 -6.35 32.72 3.92
CA PHE A 366 -6.66 32.92 2.48
C PHE A 366 -7.92 32.22 1.95
N PRO A 367 -9.07 32.28 2.65
CA PRO A 367 -10.31 31.70 2.14
C PRO A 367 -10.73 32.34 0.81
N GLY A 368 -11.11 31.51 -0.15
CA GLY A 368 -11.55 31.93 -1.48
C GLY A 368 -10.41 32.40 -2.40
N TYR A 369 -9.15 32.36 -1.97
CA TYR A 369 -8.03 32.69 -2.84
C TYR A 369 -7.63 31.51 -3.73
N VAL A 370 -7.11 31.82 -4.91
CA VAL A 370 -6.50 30.85 -5.83
C VAL A 370 -5.22 31.44 -6.43
N ARG A 371 -4.21 30.59 -6.64
CA ARG A 371 -2.98 30.96 -7.35
C ARG A 371 -3.12 30.63 -8.82
N ILE A 372 -3.01 31.66 -9.67
CA ILE A 372 -3.00 31.55 -11.13
C ILE A 372 -1.60 31.86 -11.64
N GLY A 373 -0.99 30.91 -12.34
CA GLY A 373 0.21 31.10 -13.13
C GLY A 373 -0.14 31.71 -14.48
N TYR A 374 0.34 32.93 -14.75
CA TYR A 374 -0.02 33.66 -15.96
C TYR A 374 1.11 33.68 -17.00
N VAL A 375 2.27 33.08 -16.76
CA VAL A 375 3.40 33.11 -17.73
C VAL A 375 3.50 31.81 -18.54
N CYS A 376 2.41 31.05 -18.64
CA CYS A 376 2.27 29.94 -19.58
C CYS A 376 2.11 30.43 -21.03
N HIS A 377 1.96 29.52 -22.00
CA HIS A 377 1.69 29.90 -23.39
C HIS A 377 0.43 30.76 -23.47
N THR A 378 0.51 31.91 -24.15
CA THR A 378 -0.58 32.90 -24.22
C THR A 378 -1.91 32.30 -24.67
N GLU A 379 -1.88 31.36 -25.62
CA GLU A 379 -3.11 30.71 -26.11
C GLU A 379 -3.77 29.81 -25.05
N VAL A 380 -2.97 29.11 -24.24
CA VAL A 380 -3.47 28.32 -23.11
C VAL A 380 -4.14 29.23 -22.08
N LEU A 381 -3.52 30.37 -21.75
CA LEU A 381 -4.10 31.32 -20.81
C LEU A 381 -5.40 31.93 -21.33
N LYS A 382 -5.45 32.34 -22.61
CA LYS A 382 -6.68 32.88 -23.22
C LYS A 382 -7.82 31.88 -23.14
N GLU A 383 -7.59 30.65 -23.61
CA GLU A 383 -8.62 29.60 -23.59
C GLU A 383 -9.07 29.29 -22.16
N ALA A 384 -8.13 29.27 -21.20
CA ALA A 384 -8.44 29.04 -19.80
C ALA A 384 -9.29 30.16 -19.20
N LEU A 385 -8.96 31.43 -19.49
CA LEU A 385 -9.73 32.58 -19.02
C LEU A 385 -11.13 32.63 -19.65
N GLU A 386 -11.28 32.29 -20.93
CA GLU A 386 -12.59 32.22 -21.59
C GLU A 386 -13.49 31.13 -20.98
N LYS A 387 -12.93 29.96 -20.68
CA LYS A 387 -13.67 28.88 -20.03
C LYS A 387 -14.00 29.21 -18.57
N LEU A 388 -13.07 29.86 -17.86
CA LEU A 388 -13.29 30.34 -16.50
C LEU A 388 -14.37 31.42 -16.46
N GLU A 389 -14.39 32.34 -17.43
CA GLU A 389 -15.41 33.37 -17.59
C GLU A 389 -16.81 32.75 -17.69
N LYS A 390 -17.00 31.80 -18.62
CA LYS A 390 -18.29 31.09 -18.78
C LYS A 390 -18.73 30.40 -17.51
N TYR A 391 -17.79 29.81 -16.77
CA TYR A 391 -18.09 29.19 -15.48
C TYR A 391 -18.54 30.22 -14.45
N VAL A 392 -17.79 31.31 -14.31
CA VAL A 392 -18.06 32.38 -13.35
C VAL A 392 -19.43 33.01 -13.60
N GLU A 393 -19.77 33.31 -14.85
CA GLU A 393 -21.07 33.89 -15.21
C GLU A 393 -22.24 32.93 -14.94
N ALA A 394 -22.04 31.63 -15.11
CA ALA A 394 -23.07 30.63 -14.88
C ALA A 394 -23.28 30.24 -13.41
N HIS A 395 -22.24 30.37 -12.56
CA HIS A 395 -22.24 29.76 -11.22
C HIS A 395 -21.99 30.74 -10.06
N LEU A 396 -21.40 31.92 -10.30
CA LEU A 396 -21.15 32.91 -9.26
C LEU A 396 -22.13 34.08 -9.38
N SER A 397 -22.80 34.40 -8.27
CA SER A 397 -23.77 35.49 -8.20
C SER A 397 -23.14 36.76 -7.64
N ALA A 398 -23.35 37.88 -8.33
CA ALA A 398 -22.98 39.19 -7.82
C ALA A 398 -23.88 39.60 -6.64
N VAL A 399 -23.34 40.40 -5.71
CA VAL A 399 -24.12 41.01 -4.63
C VAL A 399 -25.16 41.97 -5.23
N ARG A 400 -26.46 41.68 -5.07
CA ARG A 400 -27.51 42.70 -5.19
C ARG A 400 -27.49 43.55 -3.93
N VAL A 401 -27.08 44.81 -4.06
CA VAL A 401 -27.29 45.82 -3.02
C VAL A 401 -28.76 46.24 -3.07
N PRO A 402 -29.59 46.01 -2.03
CA PRO A 402 -30.94 46.56 -2.00
C PRO A 402 -30.87 48.03 -1.62
N ASN A 403 -31.51 48.88 -2.43
CA ASN A 403 -31.89 50.22 -2.05
C ASN A 403 -32.64 50.20 -0.70
N GLY A 404 -32.34 51.20 0.12
CA GLY A 404 -32.71 51.28 1.52
C GLY A 404 -34.21 51.37 1.83
N GLY A 405 -34.52 51.08 3.09
CA GLY A 405 -35.82 51.29 3.70
C GLY A 405 -35.89 50.63 5.08
N LEU A 406 -35.95 51.45 6.12
CA LEU A 406 -36.12 51.04 7.53
C LEU A 406 -37.52 50.45 7.81
N PHE A 407 -37.59 49.69 8.91
CA PHE A 407 -38.62 49.64 9.98
C PHE A 407 -39.14 48.25 10.40
N THR A 408 -38.71 47.84 11.60
CA THR A 408 -39.44 47.31 12.78
C THR A 408 -40.32 46.06 12.74
N GLY A 409 -40.14 45.21 13.77
CA GLY A 409 -41.26 44.77 14.61
C GLY A 409 -41.40 43.26 14.93
N ALA A 410 -41.00 42.90 16.16
CA ALA A 410 -41.58 41.93 17.12
C ALA A 410 -41.99 40.47 16.77
N LYS A 411 -41.67 39.58 17.73
CA LYS A 411 -42.02 38.14 17.93
C LYS A 411 -43.53 37.90 18.21
N PRO A 412 -43.97 36.72 18.73
CA PRO A 412 -44.15 35.36 18.16
C PRO A 412 -45.59 34.82 18.37
N SER A 413 -46.01 33.68 17.78
CA SER A 413 -47.06 32.82 18.38
C SER A 413 -47.22 31.43 17.70
N SER A 414 -47.90 30.55 18.44
CA SER A 414 -48.06 29.10 18.38
C SER A 414 -49.31 28.58 17.63
N ARG A 415 -49.25 27.28 17.22
CA ARG A 415 -50.26 26.17 17.11
C ARG A 415 -51.74 26.44 17.49
N PRO A 416 -52.81 25.64 17.12
CA PRO A 416 -52.89 24.15 17.24
C PRO A 416 -53.98 23.32 16.45
N PHE A 417 -54.04 21.99 16.77
CA PHE A 417 -55.14 20.96 16.70
C PHE A 417 -55.64 20.40 15.33
N SER A 418 -56.18 19.17 15.14
CA SER A 418 -56.14 17.79 15.69
C SER A 418 -57.37 16.99 15.18
N ILE A 419 -57.33 15.65 14.99
CA ILE A 419 -58.10 14.54 15.65
C ILE A 419 -58.04 13.33 14.67
N ALA A 420 -57.39 12.20 14.98
CA ALA A 420 -57.78 10.97 15.73
C ALA A 420 -58.79 10.07 14.96
N VAL A 421 -58.75 8.73 14.94
CA VAL A 421 -58.77 7.67 16.00
C VAL A 421 -58.50 6.30 15.28
N ASN A 422 -57.51 5.44 15.63
CA ASN A 422 -57.50 4.33 16.64
C ASN A 422 -58.12 3.00 16.08
N VAL A 423 -57.62 1.76 16.26
CA VAL A 423 -57.41 0.97 17.51
C VAL A 423 -56.72 -0.41 17.23
N LYS A 424 -55.62 -0.72 17.97
CA LYS A 424 -55.19 -1.94 18.75
C LYS A 424 -55.20 -3.38 18.17
N ALA A 425 -54.47 -4.40 18.68
CA ALA A 425 -53.39 -4.63 19.69
C ALA A 425 -52.94 -6.12 19.61
N ALA A 426 -51.65 -6.44 19.81
CA ALA A 426 -50.98 -7.11 20.96
C ALA A 426 -51.18 -8.65 21.21
N ALA A 427 -50.04 -9.36 21.15
CA ALA A 427 -49.43 -10.30 22.13
C ALA A 427 -50.00 -11.72 22.47
N ALA A 428 -49.08 -12.70 22.30
CA ALA A 428 -48.63 -13.77 23.23
C ALA A 428 -49.27 -15.20 23.29
N ALA A 429 -48.35 -16.20 23.30
CA ALA A 429 -48.36 -17.57 23.90
C ALA A 429 -49.34 -18.63 23.31
N THR A 430 -49.14 -19.97 23.25
CA THR A 430 -48.27 -20.96 23.94
C THR A 430 -48.30 -22.32 23.18
N THR A 431 -47.24 -23.14 23.33
CA THR A 431 -47.05 -24.62 23.27
C THR A 431 -48.06 -25.60 22.63
N THR A 432 -47.58 -26.60 21.86
CA THR A 432 -47.68 -28.06 22.17
C THR A 432 -47.02 -28.98 21.10
N GLN A 433 -46.43 -30.08 21.56
CA GLN A 433 -45.80 -31.18 20.81
C GLN A 433 -46.83 -32.21 20.29
N ALA A 434 -46.49 -32.96 19.23
CA ALA A 434 -46.45 -34.45 19.20
C ALA A 434 -46.40 -35.06 17.76
N THR A 435 -45.42 -35.93 17.53
CA THR A 435 -45.27 -37.03 16.53
C THR A 435 -46.29 -38.19 16.76
N PRO A 436 -46.46 -39.28 15.94
CA PRO A 436 -45.45 -39.99 15.11
C PRO A 436 -45.86 -40.77 13.80
N ALA A 437 -44.88 -40.93 12.89
CA ALA A 437 -44.47 -42.12 12.06
C ALA A 437 -45.52 -42.96 11.25
N PRO A 438 -45.20 -44.07 10.52
CA PRO A 438 -43.91 -44.67 10.10
C PRO A 438 -43.80 -45.20 8.63
N TRP A 439 -42.63 -45.81 8.28
CA TRP A 439 -42.32 -47.01 7.43
C TRP A 439 -42.72 -47.09 5.92
N LYS A 440 -41.95 -47.64 4.95
CA LYS A 440 -40.88 -48.67 4.94
C LYS A 440 -39.99 -48.61 3.67
N LEU A 441 -38.72 -48.97 3.86
CA LEU A 441 -37.79 -49.54 2.88
C LEU A 441 -38.04 -51.05 2.68
N ALA A 442 -37.64 -51.58 1.51
CA ALA A 442 -36.97 -52.89 1.32
C ALA A 442 -36.83 -53.15 -0.20
N ARG A 443 -35.83 -53.84 -0.77
CA ARG A 443 -34.54 -54.44 -0.39
C ARG A 443 -33.99 -55.10 -1.67
N ARG A 444 -32.66 -55.05 -1.89
CA ARG A 444 -31.68 -56.10 -2.33
C ARG A 444 -32.11 -57.16 -3.39
N ALA A 445 -31.27 -57.70 -4.29
CA ALA A 445 -29.86 -58.10 -4.20
C ALA A 445 -29.28 -58.49 -5.59
N PHE A 446 -27.95 -58.29 -5.72
CA PHE A 446 -26.89 -59.12 -6.34
C PHE A 446 -27.14 -60.04 -7.56
N SER A 447 -26.22 -59.93 -8.53
CA SER A 447 -25.55 -61.09 -9.14
C SER A 447 -24.17 -60.71 -9.70
N THR A 448 -23.26 -61.67 -9.63
CA THR A 448 -21.80 -61.68 -9.82
C THR A 448 -21.36 -62.00 -11.26
N THR A 449 -20.24 -61.45 -11.72
CA THR A 449 -19.37 -62.09 -12.75
C THR A 449 -17.92 -61.65 -12.64
N SER A 450 -17.00 -62.60 -12.88
CA SER A 450 -15.57 -62.52 -12.63
C SER A 450 -14.73 -62.08 -13.84
N ARG A 451 -13.66 -61.33 -13.54
CA ARG A 451 -12.30 -61.35 -14.12
C ARG A 451 -12.12 -61.32 -15.63
N VAL A 452 -11.84 -60.11 -16.12
CA VAL A 452 -10.80 -59.83 -17.14
C VAL A 452 -9.68 -59.09 -16.38
N ARG A 453 -8.45 -59.61 -16.37
CA ARG A 453 -7.29 -58.87 -15.85
C ARG A 453 -7.09 -57.66 -16.75
N SER A 454 -7.27 -56.45 -16.21
CA SER A 454 -7.23 -55.22 -16.99
C SER A 454 -5.81 -54.67 -17.05
N ALA A 455 -5.53 -53.92 -18.12
CA ALA A 455 -4.30 -53.14 -18.29
C ALA A 455 -3.94 -52.23 -17.10
N ALA A 456 -4.89 -51.98 -16.18
CA ALA A 456 -4.68 -51.24 -14.94
C ALA A 456 -3.77 -51.98 -13.95
N ASP A 457 -3.85 -53.32 -13.85
CA ASP A 457 -2.99 -54.10 -12.95
C ASP A 457 -1.52 -54.10 -13.44
N GLU A 458 -1.32 -54.04 -14.76
CA GLU A 458 0.00 -54.01 -15.39
C GLU A 458 0.62 -52.60 -15.33
N ALA A 459 -0.20 -51.55 -15.50
CA ALA A 459 0.20 -50.16 -15.29
C ALA A 459 0.54 -49.87 -13.81
N LEU A 460 -0.20 -50.45 -12.86
CA LEU A 460 0.07 -50.33 -11.43
C LEU A 460 1.41 -50.96 -11.04
N LYS A 461 1.74 -52.11 -11.62
CA LYS A 461 3.00 -52.82 -11.35
C LYS A 461 4.20 -52.06 -11.93
N LEU A 462 4.06 -51.50 -13.14
CA LEU A 462 5.08 -50.63 -13.74
C LEU A 462 5.28 -49.32 -12.95
N ALA A 463 4.20 -48.70 -12.46
CA ALA A 463 4.26 -47.50 -11.62
C ALA A 463 4.96 -47.76 -10.27
N GLN A 464 4.80 -48.96 -9.72
CA GLN A 464 5.47 -49.39 -8.49
C GLN A 464 6.95 -49.71 -8.72
N GLU A 465 7.32 -50.28 -9.87
CA GLU A 465 8.70 -50.70 -10.15
C GLU A 465 9.60 -49.56 -10.66
N ASN A 466 9.07 -48.57 -11.40
CA ASN A 466 9.89 -47.48 -11.93
C ASN A 466 9.09 -46.18 -12.16
N ALA A 467 8.88 -45.38 -11.11
CA ALA A 467 8.07 -44.15 -11.14
C ALA A 467 8.56 -43.09 -12.16
N ALA A 468 9.85 -43.12 -12.53
CA ALA A 468 10.44 -42.22 -13.51
C ALA A 468 10.12 -42.57 -14.97
N ALA A 469 9.57 -43.77 -15.26
CA ALA A 469 9.33 -44.25 -16.63
C ALA A 469 7.93 -43.91 -17.18
N LEU A 470 7.04 -43.32 -16.37
CA LEU A 470 5.70 -42.88 -16.79
C LEU A 470 5.75 -41.43 -17.27
N THR A 471 6.05 -41.23 -18.56
CA THR A 471 5.88 -39.91 -19.20
C THR A 471 4.42 -39.72 -19.65
N PRO A 472 3.92 -38.47 -19.75
CA PRO A 472 2.59 -38.18 -20.29
C PRO A 472 2.34 -38.84 -21.66
N GLU A 473 3.37 -39.00 -22.48
CA GLU A 473 3.31 -39.63 -23.80
C GLU A 473 3.02 -41.14 -23.71
N VAL A 474 3.66 -41.85 -22.76
CA VAL A 474 3.45 -43.29 -22.53
C VAL A 474 2.04 -43.56 -21.98
N VAL A 475 1.50 -42.62 -21.21
CA VAL A 475 0.12 -42.69 -20.71
C VAL A 475 -0.88 -42.38 -21.82
N ALA A 476 -0.67 -41.31 -22.59
CA ALA A 476 -1.55 -40.94 -23.71
C ALA A 476 -1.65 -42.09 -24.73
N ALA A 477 -0.54 -42.81 -24.97
CA ALA A 477 -0.50 -43.99 -25.81
C ALA A 477 -1.30 -45.20 -25.26
N LYS A 478 -1.60 -45.23 -23.95
CA LYS A 478 -2.36 -46.30 -23.27
C LYS A 478 -3.76 -45.87 -22.82
N MET A 479 -4.10 -44.59 -22.93
CA MET A 479 -5.40 -44.03 -22.55
C MET A 479 -6.43 -44.36 -23.64
N SER A 480 -7.66 -44.73 -23.24
CA SER A 480 -8.74 -44.94 -24.22
C SER A 480 -9.07 -43.63 -24.95
N PRO A 481 -9.31 -43.65 -26.28
CA PRO A 481 -9.62 -42.45 -27.05
C PRO A 481 -10.79 -41.63 -26.48
N GLU A 482 -11.79 -42.30 -25.93
CA GLU A 482 -12.96 -41.71 -25.27
C GLU A 482 -12.57 -40.87 -24.04
N GLU A 483 -11.59 -41.32 -23.28
CA GLU A 483 -11.15 -40.64 -22.06
C GLU A 483 -10.21 -39.47 -22.37
N ALA A 484 -9.34 -39.63 -23.37
CA ALA A 484 -8.53 -38.53 -23.90
C ALA A 484 -9.42 -37.41 -24.45
N GLN A 485 -10.47 -37.76 -25.19
CA GLN A 485 -11.44 -36.79 -25.71
C GLN A 485 -12.27 -36.12 -24.60
N ARG A 486 -12.59 -36.83 -23.51
CA ARG A 486 -13.23 -36.21 -22.33
C ARG A 486 -12.32 -35.18 -21.69
N LEU A 487 -11.06 -35.55 -21.42
CA LEU A 487 -10.10 -34.66 -20.76
C LEU A 487 -9.79 -33.43 -21.59
N SER A 488 -9.66 -33.56 -22.92
CA SER A 488 -9.38 -32.42 -23.81
C SER A 488 -10.46 -31.33 -23.76
N ARG A 489 -11.67 -31.67 -23.30
CA ARG A 489 -12.83 -30.77 -23.16
C ARG A 489 -13.03 -30.22 -21.76
N VAL A 490 -12.18 -30.57 -20.78
CA VAL A 490 -12.25 -30.03 -19.41
C VAL A 490 -11.26 -28.87 -19.27
N ARG A 491 -11.69 -27.79 -18.61
CA ARG A 491 -10.84 -26.69 -18.17
C ARG A 491 -11.07 -26.43 -16.69
N ASN A 492 -10.01 -26.31 -15.91
CA ASN A 492 -10.09 -25.91 -14.49
C ASN A 492 -9.37 -24.58 -14.34
N ILE A 493 -10.14 -23.50 -14.28
CA ILE A 493 -9.62 -22.14 -14.31
C ILE A 493 -9.92 -21.36 -13.04
N GLY A 494 -8.96 -20.55 -12.61
CA GLY A 494 -9.18 -19.52 -11.60
C GLY A 494 -9.38 -18.15 -12.22
N ILE A 495 -10.27 -17.35 -11.66
CA ILE A 495 -10.35 -15.92 -11.99
C ILE A 495 -9.64 -15.16 -10.87
N ALA A 496 -8.54 -14.48 -11.20
CA ALA A 496 -7.68 -13.80 -10.24
C ALA A 496 -7.34 -12.39 -10.72
N ALA A 497 -7.29 -11.42 -9.79
CA ALA A 497 -7.16 -10.00 -10.11
C ALA A 497 -6.95 -9.16 -8.85
N HIS A 498 -6.57 -7.89 -9.03
CA HIS A 498 -6.61 -6.87 -7.98
C HIS A 498 -8.04 -6.62 -7.48
N ILE A 499 -8.17 -5.99 -6.30
CA ILE A 499 -9.47 -5.51 -5.77
C ILE A 499 -10.16 -4.62 -6.82
N ASP A 500 -11.49 -4.70 -6.88
CA ASP A 500 -12.30 -3.91 -7.81
C ASP A 500 -11.96 -4.05 -9.30
N SER A 501 -11.19 -5.05 -9.73
CA SER A 501 -10.92 -5.27 -11.17
C SER A 501 -12.09 -5.93 -11.92
N GLY A 502 -13.16 -6.30 -11.21
CA GLY A 502 -14.37 -6.90 -11.78
C GLY A 502 -14.33 -8.41 -11.94
N LYS A 503 -13.67 -9.13 -11.02
CA LYS A 503 -13.63 -10.62 -10.98
C LYS A 503 -15.02 -11.23 -10.94
N THR A 504 -15.76 -10.97 -9.86
CA THR A 504 -17.12 -11.45 -9.63
C THR A 504 -18.06 -11.05 -10.76
N THR A 505 -17.92 -9.82 -11.27
CA THR A 505 -18.66 -9.34 -12.45
C THR A 505 -18.37 -10.21 -13.67
N CYS A 506 -17.10 -10.46 -13.98
CA CYS A 506 -16.69 -11.34 -15.09
C CYS A 506 -17.25 -12.76 -14.92
N THR A 507 -17.11 -13.36 -13.73
CA THR A 507 -17.64 -14.69 -13.42
C THR A 507 -19.15 -14.77 -13.65
N GLU A 508 -19.92 -13.77 -13.22
CA GLU A 508 -21.36 -13.74 -13.48
C GLU A 508 -21.69 -13.72 -14.97
N ARG A 509 -20.96 -12.94 -15.78
CA ARG A 509 -21.21 -12.89 -17.23
C ARG A 509 -20.89 -14.22 -17.88
N VAL A 510 -19.83 -14.90 -17.44
CA VAL A 510 -19.53 -16.27 -17.87
C VAL A 510 -20.68 -17.23 -17.55
N LEU A 511 -21.26 -17.15 -16.34
CA LEU A 511 -22.40 -17.98 -15.97
C LEU A 511 -23.67 -17.64 -16.78
N PHE A 512 -23.86 -16.37 -17.15
CA PHE A 512 -24.99 -15.94 -17.96
C PHE A 512 -24.86 -16.42 -19.41
N TYR A 513 -23.71 -16.23 -20.04
CA TYR A 513 -23.49 -16.64 -21.42
C TYR A 513 -23.43 -18.17 -21.61
N SER A 514 -23.05 -18.91 -20.57
CA SER A 514 -23.17 -20.38 -20.56
C SER A 514 -24.58 -20.90 -20.25
N GLY A 515 -25.54 -20.00 -20.00
CA GLY A 515 -26.94 -20.34 -19.73
C GLY A 515 -27.23 -20.91 -18.33
N LYS A 516 -26.26 -20.83 -17.40
CA LYS A 516 -26.44 -21.31 -16.01
C LYS A 516 -27.28 -20.35 -15.16
N ILE A 517 -27.15 -19.03 -15.38
CA ILE A 517 -28.01 -18.02 -14.74
C ILE A 517 -28.90 -17.32 -15.78
N LYS A 518 -30.13 -16.98 -15.37
CA LYS A 518 -31.12 -16.34 -16.25
C LYS A 518 -31.07 -14.81 -16.24
N ALA A 519 -30.51 -14.23 -15.18
CA ALA A 519 -30.40 -12.80 -14.98
C ALA A 519 -29.06 -12.48 -14.30
N ILE A 520 -28.55 -11.29 -14.55
CA ILE A 520 -27.28 -10.80 -14.01
C ILE A 520 -27.59 -9.76 -12.93
N HIS A 521 -26.88 -9.83 -11.80
CA HIS A 521 -27.04 -8.91 -10.68
C HIS A 521 -25.72 -8.18 -10.41
N GLU A 522 -25.76 -6.94 -9.94
CA GLU A 522 -24.53 -6.20 -9.64
C GLU A 522 -24.12 -6.37 -8.17
N VAL A 523 -22.81 -6.50 -7.93
CA VAL A 523 -22.23 -6.65 -6.57
C VAL A 523 -22.66 -5.51 -5.62
N ARG A 524 -22.84 -4.30 -6.15
CA ARG A 524 -23.40 -3.13 -5.44
C ARG A 524 -24.62 -2.54 -6.17
N GLY A 525 -25.51 -3.41 -6.65
CA GLY A 525 -26.73 -3.01 -7.35
C GLY A 525 -27.79 -2.39 -6.44
N LYS A 526 -28.70 -1.59 -7.04
CA LYS A 526 -29.86 -1.02 -6.34
C LYS A 526 -30.93 -2.06 -5.96
N ASP A 527 -30.81 -3.27 -6.49
CA ASP A 527 -31.76 -4.37 -6.38
C ASP A 527 -31.64 -5.16 -5.06
N SER A 528 -30.62 -4.90 -4.22
CA SER A 528 -30.40 -5.57 -2.93
C SER A 528 -30.24 -7.10 -2.98
N VAL A 529 -30.22 -7.70 -4.18
CA VAL A 529 -30.03 -9.15 -4.40
C VAL A 529 -28.55 -9.52 -4.34
N GLY A 530 -27.67 -8.67 -4.91
CA GLY A 530 -26.23 -8.90 -4.97
C GLY A 530 -25.84 -10.00 -5.98
N ALA A 531 -24.54 -10.15 -6.23
CA ALA A 531 -24.03 -11.16 -7.16
C ALA A 531 -24.21 -12.59 -6.60
N LYS A 532 -24.53 -13.57 -7.44
CA LYS A 532 -24.75 -14.98 -7.04
C LYS A 532 -23.50 -15.64 -6.46
N MET A 533 -22.33 -15.13 -6.80
CA MET A 533 -21.04 -15.65 -6.32
C MET A 533 -20.72 -15.19 -4.89
N ASP A 534 -21.24 -14.04 -4.46
CA ASP A 534 -21.07 -13.51 -3.10
C ASP A 534 -22.26 -14.01 -2.23
N SER A 535 -22.07 -15.19 -1.65
CA SER A 535 -23.14 -15.92 -0.96
C SER A 535 -23.27 -15.52 0.52
N MET A 536 -22.19 -15.02 1.13
CA MET A 536 -22.22 -14.56 2.52
C MET A 536 -22.83 -13.16 2.63
N ASP A 537 -23.62 -12.92 3.67
CA ASP A 537 -24.18 -11.58 3.95
C ASP A 537 -23.07 -10.52 4.10
N LEU A 538 -21.91 -10.89 4.65
CA LEU A 538 -20.75 -10.02 4.80
C LEU A 538 -20.11 -9.64 3.46
N GLU A 539 -20.07 -10.57 2.51
CA GLU A 539 -19.53 -10.32 1.17
C GLU A 539 -20.41 -9.30 0.44
N ARG A 540 -21.74 -9.44 0.54
CA ARG A 540 -22.71 -8.50 -0.04
C ARG A 540 -22.66 -7.11 0.62
N GLU A 541 -22.51 -7.06 1.95
CA GLU A 541 -22.45 -5.81 2.71
C GLU A 541 -21.17 -5.02 2.42
N LYS A 542 -20.01 -5.69 2.43
CA LYS A 542 -18.71 -5.04 2.18
C LYS A 542 -18.44 -4.90 0.67
N GLY A 543 -19.10 -5.68 -0.18
CA GLY A 543 -18.93 -5.71 -1.64
C GLY A 543 -17.57 -6.28 -2.07
N ILE A 544 -17.09 -7.30 -1.35
CA ILE A 544 -15.83 -8.02 -1.63
C ILE A 544 -16.05 -9.52 -1.48
N THR A 545 -15.34 -10.32 -2.28
CA THR A 545 -15.30 -11.78 -2.13
C THR A 545 -14.32 -12.16 -1.02
N ILE A 546 -14.77 -12.93 -0.03
CA ILE A 546 -14.02 -13.33 1.16
C ILE A 546 -13.57 -14.79 1.02
N GLN A 547 -14.50 -15.69 0.68
CA GLN A 547 -14.20 -17.10 0.44
C GLN A 547 -14.14 -17.37 -1.07
N SER A 548 -13.27 -18.29 -1.48
CA SER A 548 -13.26 -18.72 -2.88
C SER A 548 -14.56 -19.45 -3.25
N ALA A 549 -15.19 -19.06 -4.35
CA ALA A 549 -16.44 -19.66 -4.79
C ALA A 549 -16.19 -20.59 -5.98
N ALA A 550 -16.50 -21.87 -5.81
CA ALA A 550 -16.38 -22.87 -6.85
C ALA A 550 -17.70 -23.03 -7.60
N THR A 551 -17.64 -22.98 -8.93
CA THR A 551 -18.77 -23.18 -9.83
C THR A 551 -18.33 -23.88 -11.10
N PHE A 552 -19.27 -24.28 -11.94
CA PHE A 552 -18.99 -24.83 -13.25
C PHE A 552 -19.93 -24.26 -14.30
N ALA A 553 -19.45 -24.23 -15.54
CA ALA A 553 -20.15 -23.75 -16.72
C ALA A 553 -19.87 -24.69 -17.90
N ASP A 554 -20.86 -24.84 -18.77
CA ASP A 554 -20.67 -25.56 -20.03
C ASP A 554 -20.64 -24.52 -21.16
N TRP A 555 -19.54 -24.46 -21.92
CA TRP A 555 -19.37 -23.52 -23.02
C TRP A 555 -19.39 -24.27 -24.36
N THR A 556 -20.23 -23.82 -25.29
CA THR A 556 -20.22 -24.35 -26.66
C THR A 556 -19.48 -23.38 -27.54
N LYS A 557 -18.28 -23.76 -27.97
CA LYS A 557 -17.49 -22.99 -28.93
C LYS A 557 -17.92 -23.39 -30.34
N THR A 558 -18.18 -22.39 -31.18
CA THR A 558 -18.49 -22.61 -32.61
C THR A 558 -17.35 -22.08 -33.46
N GLU A 559 -16.59 -22.97 -34.10
CA GLU A 559 -15.48 -22.61 -34.98
C GLU A 559 -15.63 -23.32 -36.32
N ASN A 560 -15.57 -22.57 -37.43
CA ASN A 560 -15.76 -23.09 -38.79
C ASN A 560 -17.02 -23.95 -38.99
N GLY A 561 -18.12 -23.59 -38.30
CA GLY A 561 -19.39 -24.30 -38.36
C GLY A 561 -19.45 -25.61 -37.57
N LYS A 562 -18.41 -25.94 -36.79
CA LYS A 562 -18.41 -27.07 -35.84
C LYS A 562 -18.64 -26.56 -34.43
N GLU A 563 -19.58 -27.19 -33.74
CA GLU A 563 -19.86 -26.92 -32.33
C GLU A 563 -19.13 -27.92 -31.44
N GLU A 564 -18.31 -27.41 -30.54
CA GLU A 564 -17.59 -28.19 -29.54
C GLU A 564 -17.97 -27.75 -28.14
N LYS A 565 -18.38 -28.70 -27.31
CA LYS A 565 -18.79 -28.44 -25.92
C LYS A 565 -17.64 -28.68 -24.96
N TYR A 566 -17.31 -27.66 -24.18
CA TYR A 566 -16.31 -27.65 -23.13
C TYR A 566 -16.97 -27.55 -21.76
N HIS A 567 -16.39 -28.24 -20.78
CA HIS A 567 -16.79 -28.17 -19.38
C HIS A 567 -15.74 -27.38 -18.60
N ILE A 568 -16.12 -26.22 -18.07
CA ILE A 568 -15.24 -25.28 -17.41
C ILE A 568 -15.59 -25.22 -15.92
N ASN A 569 -14.69 -25.72 -15.08
CA ASN A 569 -14.72 -25.49 -13.65
C ASN A 569 -14.06 -24.15 -13.36
N ILE A 570 -14.75 -23.29 -12.61
CA ILE A 570 -14.33 -21.93 -12.32
C ILE A 570 -14.22 -21.78 -10.81
N ILE A 571 -13.07 -21.30 -10.35
CA ILE A 571 -12.89 -20.85 -8.97
C ILE A 571 -12.72 -19.33 -8.99
N ASP A 572 -13.70 -18.62 -8.43
CA ASP A 572 -13.61 -17.17 -8.22
C ASP A 572 -12.79 -16.92 -6.94
N THR A 573 -11.73 -16.15 -7.05
CA THR A 573 -10.76 -15.96 -5.96
C THR A 573 -10.92 -14.58 -5.31
N PRO A 574 -10.69 -14.45 -3.99
CA PRO A 574 -10.64 -13.15 -3.32
C PRO A 574 -9.57 -12.23 -3.93
N GLY A 575 -9.88 -10.93 -3.98
CA GLY A 575 -8.90 -9.92 -4.41
C GLY A 575 -8.07 -9.30 -3.30
N HIS A 576 -8.49 -9.48 -2.05
CA HIS A 576 -7.94 -8.77 -0.91
C HIS A 576 -6.80 -9.55 -0.25
N ILE A 577 -5.73 -8.85 0.11
CA ILE A 577 -4.48 -9.43 0.67
C ILE A 577 -4.70 -10.19 2.00
N ASP A 578 -5.72 -9.82 2.76
CA ASP A 578 -6.09 -10.51 4.01
C ASP A 578 -6.62 -11.94 3.77
N PHE A 579 -7.08 -12.25 2.55
CA PHE A 579 -7.59 -13.56 2.16
C PHE A 579 -6.68 -14.26 1.15
N THR A 580 -5.39 -13.91 1.14
CA THR A 580 -4.37 -14.51 0.25
C THR A 580 -4.35 -16.03 0.32
N ILE A 581 -4.64 -16.63 1.48
CA ILE A 581 -4.72 -18.08 1.66
C ILE A 581 -5.82 -18.75 0.82
N GLU A 582 -6.93 -18.07 0.54
CA GLU A 582 -7.96 -18.57 -0.38
C GLU A 582 -7.44 -18.58 -1.83
N VAL A 583 -6.60 -17.60 -2.18
CA VAL A 583 -5.94 -17.55 -3.50
C VAL A 583 -4.89 -18.65 -3.63
N GLU A 584 -4.07 -18.88 -2.60
CA GLU A 584 -3.10 -20.00 -2.55
C GLU A 584 -3.80 -21.35 -2.74
N ARG A 585 -4.91 -21.58 -2.01
CA ARG A 585 -5.71 -22.81 -2.09
C ARG A 585 -6.27 -23.02 -3.48
N ALA A 586 -6.85 -21.98 -4.07
CA ALA A 586 -7.40 -22.03 -5.41
C ALA A 586 -6.31 -22.33 -6.44
N LEU A 587 -5.22 -21.54 -6.48
CA LEU A 587 -4.16 -21.70 -7.48
C LEU A 587 -3.47 -23.08 -7.40
N ARG A 588 -3.41 -23.71 -6.22
CA ARG A 588 -2.85 -25.06 -6.06
C ARG A 588 -3.63 -26.15 -6.80
N VAL A 589 -4.94 -25.98 -6.99
CA VAL A 589 -5.84 -26.99 -7.58
C VAL A 589 -6.24 -26.72 -9.03
N LEU A 590 -5.86 -25.56 -9.55
CA LEU A 590 -6.23 -25.10 -10.88
C LEU A 590 -5.18 -25.49 -11.91
N ASP A 591 -5.63 -25.76 -13.13
CA ASP A 591 -4.75 -26.08 -14.26
C ASP A 591 -4.37 -24.81 -15.04
N GLY A 592 -5.17 -23.74 -14.94
CA GLY A 592 -4.89 -22.45 -15.56
C GLY A 592 -5.62 -21.30 -14.87
N ALA A 593 -5.35 -20.07 -15.29
CA ALA A 593 -6.00 -18.89 -14.71
C ALA A 593 -6.28 -17.79 -15.74
N VAL A 594 -7.32 -17.00 -15.48
CA VAL A 594 -7.61 -15.74 -16.14
C VAL A 594 -7.18 -14.62 -15.19
N MET A 595 -6.08 -13.94 -15.53
CA MET A 595 -5.58 -12.80 -14.78
C MET A 595 -6.26 -11.53 -15.29
N ILE A 596 -7.17 -10.96 -14.51
CA ILE A 596 -7.91 -9.75 -14.88
C ILE A 596 -7.13 -8.50 -14.45
N LEU A 597 -7.00 -7.54 -15.36
CA LEU A 597 -6.41 -6.22 -15.12
C LEU A 597 -7.42 -5.13 -15.47
N CYS A 598 -7.31 -3.97 -14.81
CA CYS A 598 -8.12 -2.80 -15.15
C CYS A 598 -7.47 -2.01 -16.29
N ALA A 599 -8.22 -1.65 -17.34
CA ALA A 599 -7.73 -0.85 -18.47
C ALA A 599 -7.18 0.53 -18.07
N VAL A 600 -7.62 1.09 -16.94
CA VAL A 600 -7.17 2.41 -16.44
C VAL A 600 -5.91 2.26 -15.57
N SER A 601 -5.94 1.32 -14.64
CA SER A 601 -4.92 1.16 -13.59
C SER A 601 -3.74 0.28 -14.00
N GLY A 602 -3.97 -0.68 -14.90
CA GLY A 602 -2.97 -1.67 -15.33
C GLY A 602 -2.54 -2.62 -14.20
N VAL A 603 -1.24 -2.89 -14.08
CA VAL A 603 -0.64 -3.76 -13.07
C VAL A 603 -0.48 -3.01 -11.74
N GLN A 604 -1.16 -3.51 -10.72
CA GLN A 604 -1.16 -3.00 -9.35
C GLN A 604 -0.35 -3.91 -8.41
N SER A 605 -0.13 -3.50 -7.16
CA SER A 605 0.68 -4.27 -6.18
C SER A 605 0.16 -5.69 -5.97
N GLN A 606 -1.15 -5.86 -5.76
CA GLN A 606 -1.74 -7.20 -5.57
C GLN A 606 -1.69 -8.04 -6.84
N THR A 607 -1.65 -7.44 -8.04
CA THR A 607 -1.43 -8.18 -9.29
C THR A 607 -0.06 -8.86 -9.28
N ILE A 608 0.97 -8.18 -8.73
CA ILE A 608 2.32 -8.73 -8.59
C ILE A 608 2.32 -9.89 -7.57
N THR A 609 1.61 -9.73 -6.44
CA THR A 609 1.47 -10.81 -5.46
C THR A 609 0.80 -12.04 -6.08
N VAL A 610 -0.32 -11.85 -6.79
CA VAL A 610 -1.03 -12.93 -7.49
C VAL A 610 -0.15 -13.59 -8.56
N ASP A 611 0.65 -12.82 -9.30
CA ASP A 611 1.62 -13.35 -10.26
C ASP A 611 2.69 -14.22 -9.56
N ARG A 612 3.25 -13.76 -8.43
CA ARG A 612 4.20 -14.55 -7.63
C ARG A 612 3.58 -15.88 -7.19
N GLN A 613 2.32 -15.89 -6.79
CA GLN A 613 1.60 -17.11 -6.40
C GLN A 613 1.38 -18.05 -7.60
N MET A 614 0.97 -17.51 -8.76
CA MET A 614 0.83 -18.29 -9.99
C MET A 614 2.16 -18.90 -10.44
N LYS A 615 3.28 -18.14 -10.33
CA LYS A 615 4.63 -18.63 -10.61
C LYS A 615 5.03 -19.76 -9.64
N ARG A 616 4.70 -19.64 -8.34
CA ARG A 616 4.98 -20.69 -7.33
C ARG A 616 4.34 -22.04 -7.68
N TYR A 617 3.11 -22.03 -8.18
CA TYR A 617 2.38 -23.24 -8.55
C TYR A 617 2.44 -23.58 -10.04
N ASN A 618 3.27 -22.87 -10.82
CA ASN A 618 3.43 -23.09 -12.26
C ASN A 618 2.10 -23.04 -13.04
N VAL A 619 1.21 -22.07 -12.72
CA VAL A 619 -0.13 -21.97 -13.33
C VAL A 619 -0.08 -21.12 -14.61
N PRO A 620 -0.40 -21.69 -15.79
CA PRO A 620 -0.56 -20.97 -17.05
C PRO A 620 -1.67 -19.95 -16.98
N ARG A 621 -1.50 -18.82 -17.66
CA ARG A 621 -2.44 -17.70 -17.55
C ARG A 621 -2.68 -16.97 -18.86
N ILE A 622 -3.91 -16.52 -19.02
CA ILE A 622 -4.29 -15.52 -20.00
C ILE A 622 -4.57 -14.20 -19.27
N SER A 623 -4.20 -13.08 -19.88
CA SER A 623 -4.44 -11.76 -19.32
C SER A 623 -5.70 -11.15 -19.94
N PHE A 624 -6.63 -10.67 -19.13
CA PHE A 624 -7.85 -9.99 -19.58
C PHE A 624 -7.87 -8.54 -19.09
N VAL A 625 -7.73 -7.60 -20.02
CA VAL A 625 -7.86 -6.16 -19.74
C VAL A 625 -9.34 -5.80 -19.76
N ASN A 626 -9.90 -5.69 -18.56
CA ASN A 626 -11.30 -5.39 -18.30
C ASN A 626 -11.52 -3.88 -18.10
N LYS A 627 -12.80 -3.47 -18.08
CA LYS A 627 -13.25 -2.09 -17.89
C LYS A 627 -12.83 -1.12 -19.01
N MET A 628 -12.82 -1.62 -20.25
CA MET A 628 -12.59 -0.79 -21.45
C MET A 628 -13.62 0.35 -21.63
N ASP A 629 -14.74 0.29 -20.91
CA ASP A 629 -15.80 1.31 -20.85
C ASP A 629 -15.48 2.52 -19.97
N ARG A 630 -14.41 2.47 -19.17
CA ARG A 630 -14.05 3.54 -18.23
C ARG A 630 -13.30 4.67 -18.92
N MET A 631 -13.53 5.91 -18.46
CA MET A 631 -12.71 7.06 -18.88
C MET A 631 -11.24 6.84 -18.51
N GLY A 632 -10.34 7.15 -19.44
CA GLY A 632 -8.91 6.89 -19.32
C GLY A 632 -8.50 5.43 -19.59
N ALA A 633 -9.36 4.62 -20.20
CA ALA A 633 -9.02 3.24 -20.57
C ALA A 633 -7.87 3.22 -21.60
N ASN A 634 -6.75 2.60 -21.22
CA ASN A 634 -5.59 2.42 -22.08
C ASN A 634 -5.07 0.97 -21.98
N PRO A 635 -5.51 0.06 -22.87
CA PRO A 635 -5.10 -1.34 -22.81
C PRO A 635 -3.62 -1.54 -23.14
N TRP A 636 -3.03 -0.67 -23.97
CA TRP A 636 -1.61 -0.76 -24.35
C TRP A 636 -0.69 -0.54 -23.16
N LYS A 637 -1.04 0.42 -22.29
CA LYS A 637 -0.37 0.62 -20.99
C LYS A 637 -0.40 -0.65 -20.13
N ALA A 638 -1.52 -1.37 -20.11
CA ALA A 638 -1.62 -2.62 -19.35
C ALA A 638 -0.72 -3.72 -19.93
N VAL A 639 -0.67 -3.88 -21.27
CA VAL A 639 0.24 -4.81 -21.96
C VAL A 639 1.70 -4.50 -21.64
N GLU A 640 2.08 -3.22 -21.77
CA GLU A 640 3.45 -2.77 -21.47
C GLU A 640 3.82 -3.01 -20.01
N GLN A 641 2.89 -2.76 -19.08
CA GLN A 641 3.11 -3.00 -17.66
C GLN A 641 3.23 -4.50 -17.31
N ILE A 642 2.53 -5.40 -18.02
CA ILE A 642 2.75 -6.84 -17.85
C ILE A 642 4.19 -7.19 -18.22
N ASN A 643 4.66 -6.72 -19.38
CA ASN A 643 6.03 -6.95 -19.84
C ASN A 643 7.08 -6.36 -18.88
N LYS A 644 6.90 -5.11 -18.43
CA LYS A 644 7.90 -4.40 -17.60
C LYS A 644 7.86 -4.77 -16.12
N LYS A 645 6.66 -4.86 -15.51
CA LYS A 645 6.50 -5.06 -14.07
C LYS A 645 6.37 -6.53 -13.67
N LEU A 646 5.66 -7.35 -14.46
CA LEU A 646 5.53 -8.79 -14.18
C LEU A 646 6.64 -9.61 -14.83
N LYS A 647 7.37 -9.02 -15.78
CA LYS A 647 8.45 -9.65 -16.56
C LYS A 647 7.97 -10.90 -17.28
N ILE A 648 6.75 -10.84 -17.82
CA ILE A 648 6.15 -11.89 -18.62
C ILE A 648 6.08 -11.36 -20.05
N PRO A 649 6.70 -12.03 -21.04
CA PRO A 649 6.46 -11.75 -22.45
C PRO A 649 4.96 -11.84 -22.74
N ALA A 650 4.36 -10.71 -23.09
CA ALA A 650 2.93 -10.61 -23.32
C ALA A 650 2.66 -9.72 -24.53
N ALA A 651 1.74 -10.14 -25.39
CA ALA A 651 1.28 -9.36 -26.52
C ALA A 651 -0.24 -9.40 -26.63
N ALA A 652 -0.81 -8.34 -27.18
CA ALA A 652 -2.22 -8.26 -27.48
C ALA A 652 -2.56 -9.24 -28.62
N ILE A 653 -3.61 -10.04 -28.44
CA ILE A 653 -4.20 -10.84 -29.53
C ILE A 653 -5.52 -10.22 -30.04
N GLN A 654 -5.86 -9.05 -29.50
CA GLN A 654 -7.04 -8.27 -29.87
C GLN A 654 -6.72 -6.77 -29.94
N VAL A 655 -7.43 -6.05 -30.81
CA VAL A 655 -7.44 -4.58 -30.86
C VAL A 655 -8.87 -4.11 -30.50
N PRO A 656 -9.06 -3.13 -29.59
CA PRO A 656 -10.39 -2.66 -29.24
C PRO A 656 -10.95 -1.74 -30.33
N ILE A 657 -12.26 -1.82 -30.58
CA ILE A 657 -12.98 -0.91 -31.47
C ILE A 657 -13.58 0.20 -30.62
N GLY A 658 -12.98 1.38 -30.69
CA GLY A 658 -13.26 2.50 -29.79
C GLY A 658 -12.70 2.30 -28.38
N ALA A 659 -12.91 3.28 -27.52
CA ALA A 659 -12.53 3.25 -26.11
C ALA A 659 -13.59 3.96 -25.27
N GLU A 660 -13.59 3.70 -23.96
CA GLU A 660 -14.52 4.34 -23.01
C GLU A 660 -15.98 4.13 -23.44
N ASN A 661 -16.79 5.20 -23.50
CA ASN A 661 -18.18 5.15 -23.94
C ASN A 661 -18.35 4.74 -25.42
N GLU A 662 -17.31 4.90 -26.24
CA GLU A 662 -17.32 4.52 -27.66
C GLU A 662 -16.85 3.08 -27.90
N PHE A 663 -16.50 2.34 -26.84
CA PHE A 663 -16.07 0.95 -26.96
C PHE A 663 -17.23 0.06 -27.46
N GLN A 664 -17.12 -0.47 -28.68
CA GLN A 664 -18.19 -1.22 -29.36
C GLN A 664 -17.89 -2.72 -29.51
N GLY A 665 -16.62 -3.10 -29.57
CA GLY A 665 -16.23 -4.47 -29.89
C GLY A 665 -14.72 -4.67 -29.86
N VAL A 666 -14.28 -5.83 -30.33
CA VAL A 666 -12.85 -6.19 -30.42
C VAL A 666 -12.56 -6.81 -31.78
N ILE A 667 -11.35 -6.57 -32.30
CA ILE A 667 -10.84 -7.18 -33.52
C ILE A 667 -9.87 -8.28 -33.11
N ASP A 668 -10.12 -9.52 -33.53
CA ASP A 668 -9.15 -10.60 -33.46
C ASP A 668 -8.10 -10.38 -34.56
N ILE A 669 -6.84 -10.19 -34.16
CA ILE A 669 -5.73 -9.91 -35.11
C ILE A 669 -5.17 -11.18 -35.75
N ILE A 670 -5.46 -12.36 -35.19
CA ILE A 670 -5.03 -13.65 -35.70
C ILE A 670 -5.92 -14.02 -36.90
N GLU A 671 -7.24 -14.00 -36.70
CA GLU A 671 -8.21 -14.30 -37.77
C GLU A 671 -8.56 -13.10 -38.65
N LYS A 672 -8.16 -11.88 -38.26
CA LYS A 672 -8.50 -10.61 -38.92
C LYS A 672 -10.01 -10.41 -39.06
N LYS A 673 -10.74 -10.61 -37.96
CA LYS A 673 -12.20 -10.45 -37.87
C LYS A 673 -12.59 -9.51 -36.74
N ALA A 674 -13.61 -8.68 -36.98
CA ALA A 674 -14.20 -7.80 -35.98
C ALA A 674 -15.41 -8.47 -35.30
N TYR A 675 -15.45 -8.42 -33.98
CA TYR A 675 -16.53 -8.93 -33.15
C TYR A 675 -17.26 -7.76 -32.49
N TYR A 676 -18.53 -7.60 -32.87
CA TYR A 676 -19.45 -6.64 -32.26
C TYR A 676 -20.44 -7.37 -31.36
N PHE A 677 -20.71 -6.80 -30.19
CA PHE A 677 -21.61 -7.40 -29.19
C PHE A 677 -22.90 -6.58 -29.15
N GLU A 678 -23.90 -7.04 -29.90
CA GLU A 678 -25.20 -6.38 -30.08
C GLU A 678 -26.30 -7.10 -29.26
N GLY A 679 -27.46 -6.47 -29.17
CA GLY A 679 -28.61 -7.00 -28.44
C GLY A 679 -28.56 -6.83 -26.92
N PRO A 680 -29.63 -7.23 -26.20
CA PRO A 680 -29.68 -7.11 -24.74
C PRO A 680 -28.52 -7.89 -24.09
N ARG A 681 -27.72 -7.20 -23.27
CA ARG A 681 -26.56 -7.78 -22.55
C ARG A 681 -25.53 -8.45 -23.47
N GLY A 682 -25.38 -7.99 -24.72
CA GLY A 682 -24.36 -8.49 -25.65
C GLY A 682 -24.53 -9.95 -26.08
N THR A 683 -25.77 -10.46 -26.08
CA THR A 683 -26.08 -11.87 -26.41
C THR A 683 -25.94 -12.20 -27.90
N GLN A 684 -25.97 -11.20 -28.79
CA GLN A 684 -25.80 -11.40 -30.22
C GLN A 684 -24.39 -10.98 -30.63
N VAL A 685 -23.53 -11.96 -30.92
CA VAL A 685 -22.18 -11.71 -31.42
C VAL A 685 -22.23 -11.61 -32.94
N LYS A 686 -21.99 -10.42 -33.47
CA LYS A 686 -21.92 -10.16 -34.91
C LYS A 686 -20.46 -10.14 -35.36
N VAL A 687 -20.12 -11.06 -36.26
CA VAL A 687 -18.80 -11.15 -36.88
C VAL A 687 -18.81 -10.33 -38.17
N ALA A 688 -17.83 -9.45 -38.35
CA ALA A 688 -17.67 -8.58 -39.50
C ALA A 688 -16.20 -8.51 -39.95
N GLU A 689 -15.95 -7.92 -41.12
CA GLU A 689 -14.59 -7.58 -41.57
C GLU A 689 -14.02 -6.42 -40.74
N VAL A 690 -12.69 -6.27 -40.77
CA VAL A 690 -11.98 -5.20 -40.06
C VAL A 690 -12.44 -3.82 -40.57
N PRO A 691 -12.88 -2.90 -39.69
CA PRO A 691 -13.34 -1.57 -40.11
C PRO A 691 -12.23 -0.72 -40.75
N ASN A 692 -12.62 0.13 -41.71
CA ASN A 692 -11.72 1.11 -42.34
C ASN A 692 -11.12 2.04 -41.26
N GLY A 693 -9.78 2.10 -41.20
CA GLY A 693 -9.02 2.88 -40.21
C GLY A 693 -8.30 2.03 -39.15
N TYR A 694 -8.60 0.73 -39.03
CA TYR A 694 -7.93 -0.18 -38.09
C TYR A 694 -6.91 -1.12 -38.76
N ALA A 695 -6.79 -1.10 -40.09
CA ALA A 695 -5.90 -2.01 -40.81
C ALA A 695 -4.43 -1.87 -40.37
N ASP A 696 -3.95 -0.63 -40.25
CA ASP A 696 -2.55 -0.33 -39.91
C ASP A 696 -2.20 -0.81 -38.50
N ILE A 697 -3.03 -0.50 -37.50
CA ILE A 697 -2.81 -0.94 -36.11
C ILE A 697 -2.96 -2.46 -35.95
N VAL A 698 -3.86 -3.09 -36.71
CA VAL A 698 -4.01 -4.55 -36.68
C VAL A 698 -2.75 -5.23 -37.23
N GLU A 699 -2.19 -4.72 -38.33
CA GLU A 699 -0.96 -5.31 -38.87
C GLU A 699 0.24 -5.02 -37.97
N GLU A 700 0.38 -3.81 -37.43
CA GLU A 700 1.41 -3.45 -36.44
C GLU A 700 1.36 -4.40 -35.22
N LYS A 701 0.19 -4.58 -34.62
CA LYS A 701 0.04 -5.43 -33.43
C LYS A 701 0.17 -6.92 -33.75
N ARG A 702 -0.20 -7.33 -34.96
CA ARG A 702 0.04 -8.70 -35.41
C ARG A 702 1.53 -8.97 -35.60
N GLN A 703 2.28 -8.02 -36.13
CA GLN A 703 3.74 -8.12 -36.24
C GLN A 703 4.39 -8.18 -34.86
N GLU A 704 4.00 -7.28 -33.93
CA GLU A 704 4.48 -7.29 -32.54
C GLU A 704 4.20 -8.65 -31.85
N LEU A 705 3.03 -9.25 -32.09
CA LEU A 705 2.70 -10.59 -31.59
C LEU A 705 3.65 -11.66 -32.14
N ILE A 706 3.93 -11.65 -33.44
CA ILE A 706 4.82 -12.64 -34.08
C ILE A 706 6.25 -12.48 -33.56
N GLU A 707 6.76 -11.25 -33.47
CA GLU A 707 8.08 -10.96 -32.90
C GLU A 707 8.19 -11.47 -31.45
N LYS A 708 7.17 -11.21 -30.63
CA LYS A 708 7.13 -11.69 -29.24
C LYS A 708 7.02 -13.21 -29.13
N LEU A 709 6.34 -13.87 -30.06
CA LEU A 709 6.28 -15.33 -30.12
C LEU A 709 7.61 -15.93 -30.59
N ALA A 710 8.31 -15.29 -31.52
CA ALA A 710 9.64 -15.71 -31.95
C ALA A 710 10.67 -15.68 -30.81
N ASP A 711 10.53 -14.77 -29.84
CA ASP A 711 11.38 -14.74 -28.63
C ASP A 711 11.19 -15.96 -27.71
N VAL A 712 10.07 -16.71 -27.82
CA VAL A 712 9.67 -17.72 -26.82
C VAL A 712 9.29 -19.10 -27.37
N ASP A 713 8.99 -19.20 -28.67
CA ASP A 713 8.60 -20.42 -29.38
C ASP A 713 9.54 -20.69 -30.57
N ASP A 714 10.22 -21.83 -30.53
CA ASP A 714 11.28 -22.16 -31.51
C ASP A 714 10.74 -22.33 -32.94
N GLU A 715 9.50 -22.83 -33.12
CA GLU A 715 8.90 -23.00 -34.46
C GLU A 715 8.61 -21.63 -35.11
N ILE A 716 8.06 -20.69 -34.34
CA ILE A 716 7.84 -19.32 -34.83
C ILE A 716 9.16 -18.59 -35.04
N ALA A 717 10.17 -18.82 -34.20
CA ALA A 717 11.50 -18.24 -34.37
C ALA A 717 12.14 -18.63 -35.71
N GLU A 718 12.07 -19.90 -36.08
CA GLU A 718 12.59 -20.39 -37.37
C GLU A 718 11.83 -19.76 -38.55
N ILE A 719 10.50 -19.77 -38.53
CA ILE A 719 9.65 -19.16 -39.57
C ILE A 719 9.96 -17.65 -39.72
N PHE A 720 10.15 -16.95 -38.60
CA PHE A 720 10.45 -15.52 -38.58
C PHE A 720 11.86 -15.21 -39.13
N LEU A 721 12.87 -16.00 -38.76
CA LEU A 721 14.26 -15.85 -39.27
C LEU A 721 14.37 -16.14 -40.77
N GLU A 722 13.50 -17.01 -41.31
CA GLU A 722 13.40 -17.29 -42.75
C GLU A 722 12.58 -16.23 -43.52
N GLU A 723 12.15 -15.15 -42.86
CA GLU A 723 11.28 -14.09 -43.42
C GLU A 723 9.94 -14.65 -43.97
N GLN A 724 9.45 -15.76 -43.41
CA GLN A 724 8.17 -16.36 -43.79
C GLN A 724 7.03 -15.90 -42.87
N THR A 725 5.82 -15.81 -43.42
CA THR A 725 4.63 -15.44 -42.63
C THR A 725 3.98 -16.69 -42.04
N PRO A 726 3.87 -16.84 -40.70
CA PRO A 726 3.24 -17.99 -40.09
C PRO A 726 1.74 -18.05 -40.38
N THR A 727 1.22 -19.26 -40.57
CA THR A 727 -0.20 -19.52 -40.79
C THR A 727 -1.02 -19.36 -39.50
N ILE A 728 -2.33 -19.13 -39.62
CA ILE A 728 -3.24 -19.01 -38.46
C ILE A 728 -3.13 -20.21 -37.49
N PRO A 729 -3.15 -21.48 -37.95
CA PRO A 729 -2.98 -22.63 -37.07
C PRO A 729 -1.64 -22.64 -36.34
N GLN A 730 -0.55 -22.24 -37.01
CA GLN A 730 0.78 -22.15 -36.40
C GLN A 730 0.82 -21.08 -35.30
N ILE A 731 0.23 -19.90 -35.54
CA ILE A 731 0.15 -18.84 -34.53
C ILE A 731 -0.66 -19.31 -33.31
N LYS A 732 -1.86 -19.89 -33.52
CA LYS A 732 -2.67 -20.40 -32.40
C LYS A 732 -1.94 -21.50 -31.62
N ALA A 733 -1.26 -22.41 -32.31
CA ALA A 733 -0.47 -23.47 -31.69
C ALA A 733 0.71 -22.93 -30.87
N ALA A 734 1.45 -21.95 -31.41
CA ALA A 734 2.57 -21.32 -30.72
C ALA A 734 2.13 -20.55 -29.46
N ILE A 735 1.02 -19.80 -29.53
CA ILE A 735 0.43 -19.14 -28.36
C ILE A 735 0.09 -20.18 -27.30
N ARG A 736 -0.57 -21.28 -27.67
CA ARG A 736 -0.96 -22.34 -26.73
C ARG A 736 0.27 -22.98 -26.08
N ARG A 737 1.25 -23.44 -26.87
CA ARG A 737 2.48 -24.06 -26.35
C ARG A 737 3.21 -23.13 -25.39
N SER A 738 3.40 -21.87 -25.78
CA SER A 738 4.11 -20.87 -24.98
C SER A 738 3.35 -20.47 -23.71
N THR A 739 2.02 -20.47 -23.75
CA THR A 739 1.17 -20.20 -22.58
C THR A 739 1.28 -21.34 -21.57
N ILE A 740 1.14 -22.60 -22.01
CA ILE A 740 1.26 -23.79 -21.15
C ILE A 740 2.68 -23.90 -20.58
N ALA A 741 3.71 -23.53 -21.36
CA ALA A 741 5.10 -23.49 -20.91
C ALA A 741 5.44 -22.30 -20.00
N LEU A 742 4.47 -21.44 -19.65
CA LEU A 742 4.63 -20.25 -18.81
C LEU A 742 5.56 -19.17 -19.38
N LYS A 743 5.88 -19.24 -20.67
CA LYS A 743 6.79 -18.30 -21.35
C LYS A 743 6.07 -17.09 -21.94
N PHE A 744 4.78 -17.21 -22.21
CA PHE A 744 3.97 -16.17 -22.84
C PHE A 744 2.62 -16.01 -22.16
N SER A 745 2.07 -14.79 -22.16
CA SER A 745 0.69 -14.53 -21.73
C SER A 745 -0.06 -13.78 -22.84
N PRO A 746 -1.06 -14.41 -23.52
CA PRO A 746 -1.89 -13.70 -24.47
C PRO A 746 -2.78 -12.68 -23.75
N VAL A 747 -2.90 -11.47 -24.32
CA VAL A 747 -3.69 -10.39 -23.74
C VAL A 747 -4.98 -10.16 -24.54
N MET A 748 -6.11 -10.38 -23.85
CA MET A 748 -7.49 -10.18 -24.29
C MET A 748 -8.02 -8.84 -23.77
N MET A 749 -9.06 -8.30 -24.40
CA MET A 749 -9.64 -7.00 -24.03
C MET A 749 -11.16 -7.04 -23.98
N GLY A 750 -11.77 -6.26 -23.08
CA GLY A 750 -13.23 -6.20 -22.99
C GLY A 750 -13.76 -5.38 -21.83
N SER A 751 -15.08 -5.45 -21.64
CA SER A 751 -15.77 -4.89 -20.49
C SER A 751 -16.85 -5.84 -20.00
N ALA A 752 -16.64 -6.40 -18.81
CA ALA A 752 -17.64 -7.23 -18.13
C ALA A 752 -18.88 -6.40 -17.73
N LEU A 753 -18.72 -5.11 -17.42
CA LEU A 753 -19.84 -4.26 -17.02
C LEU A 753 -20.71 -3.89 -18.22
N ALA A 754 -20.09 -3.53 -19.34
CA ALA A 754 -20.79 -3.20 -20.59
C ALA A 754 -21.20 -4.43 -21.41
N ASP A 755 -20.94 -5.64 -20.90
CA ASP A 755 -21.30 -6.92 -21.52
C ASP A 755 -20.65 -7.14 -22.91
N LYS A 756 -19.36 -6.80 -23.05
CA LYS A 756 -18.60 -6.89 -24.31
C LYS A 756 -17.29 -7.66 -24.11
N GLY A 757 -17.00 -8.63 -24.98
CA GLY A 757 -15.70 -9.33 -25.02
C GLY A 757 -15.55 -10.55 -24.10
N ILE A 758 -16.56 -10.91 -23.30
CA ILE A 758 -16.46 -12.09 -22.41
C ILE A 758 -16.52 -13.40 -23.20
N GLN A 759 -17.31 -13.46 -24.27
CA GLN A 759 -17.41 -14.65 -25.12
C GLN A 759 -16.08 -14.98 -25.79
N THR A 760 -15.36 -13.97 -26.29
CA THR A 760 -14.05 -14.18 -26.91
C THR A 760 -13.00 -14.59 -25.87
N VAL A 761 -13.12 -14.16 -24.61
CA VAL A 761 -12.30 -14.68 -23.49
C VAL A 761 -12.58 -16.15 -23.24
N LEU A 762 -13.85 -16.60 -23.27
CA LEU A 762 -14.19 -18.02 -23.12
C LEU A 762 -13.64 -18.89 -24.26
N ASP A 763 -13.66 -18.37 -25.48
CA ASP A 763 -13.03 -19.04 -26.62
C ASP A 763 -11.51 -19.14 -26.41
N ALA A 764 -10.86 -18.06 -25.96
CA ALA A 764 -9.43 -18.06 -25.64
C ALA A 764 -9.05 -19.00 -24.48
N VAL A 765 -9.93 -19.17 -23.48
CA VAL A 765 -9.76 -20.17 -22.40
C VAL A 765 -9.73 -21.57 -23.00
N CYS A 766 -10.62 -21.86 -23.97
CA CYS A 766 -10.63 -23.17 -24.63
C CYS A 766 -9.37 -23.37 -25.48
N ASP A 767 -8.92 -22.33 -26.18
CA ASP A 767 -7.83 -22.41 -27.16
C ASP A 767 -6.44 -22.41 -26.54
N TYR A 768 -6.21 -21.62 -25.50
CA TYR A 768 -4.85 -21.35 -25.02
C TYR A 768 -4.56 -21.88 -23.61
N LEU A 769 -5.57 -22.11 -22.77
CA LEU A 769 -5.36 -22.72 -21.44
C LEU A 769 -5.31 -24.25 -21.51
N PRO A 770 -4.57 -24.90 -20.60
CA PRO A 770 -4.39 -26.34 -20.61
C PRO A 770 -5.64 -27.09 -20.17
N ASN A 771 -5.70 -28.34 -20.59
CA ASN A 771 -6.56 -29.35 -20.00
C ASN A 771 -5.81 -30.11 -18.87
N PRO A 772 -6.49 -30.89 -18.03
CA PRO A 772 -5.87 -31.56 -16.88
C PRO A 772 -4.70 -32.50 -17.21
N ALA A 773 -4.63 -33.02 -18.44
CA ALA A 773 -3.57 -33.94 -18.88
C ALA A 773 -2.32 -33.23 -19.40
N GLU A 774 -2.38 -31.94 -19.67
CA GLU A 774 -1.24 -31.13 -20.15
C GLU A 774 -0.45 -30.48 -19.02
N VAL A 775 -0.97 -30.51 -17.78
CA VAL A 775 -0.29 -29.95 -16.59
C VAL A 775 0.37 -31.07 -15.80
N GLU A 776 1.65 -30.88 -15.48
CA GLU A 776 2.39 -31.82 -14.63
C GLU A 776 1.99 -31.65 -13.15
N ASN A 777 1.35 -32.67 -12.59
CA ASN A 777 1.02 -32.73 -11.17
C ASN A 777 1.90 -33.77 -10.46
N LYS A 778 2.43 -33.42 -9.29
CA LYS A 778 3.32 -34.28 -8.50
C LYS A 778 2.77 -34.56 -7.10
N ALA A 779 3.05 -35.75 -6.59
CA ALA A 779 2.84 -36.18 -5.21
C ALA A 779 4.18 -36.65 -4.60
N LEU A 780 4.22 -36.82 -3.28
CA LEU A 780 5.36 -37.31 -2.50
C LEU A 780 5.05 -38.70 -1.98
N ASP A 781 5.95 -39.66 -2.18
CA ASP A 781 5.82 -41.03 -1.69
C ASP A 781 6.37 -41.16 -0.26
N ARG A 782 5.49 -41.28 0.75
CA ARG A 782 5.88 -41.41 2.17
C ARG A 782 6.73 -42.66 2.47
N LYS A 783 6.68 -43.71 1.64
CA LYS A 783 7.49 -44.92 1.83
C LYS A 783 8.88 -44.81 1.23
N ARG A 784 9.10 -43.84 0.35
CA ARG A 784 10.36 -43.63 -0.37
C ARG A 784 10.90 -42.24 -0.06
N ASP A 785 11.03 -41.92 1.23
CA ASP A 785 11.67 -40.67 1.69
C ASP A 785 11.11 -39.41 0.99
N GLU A 786 9.79 -39.37 0.78
CA GLU A 786 9.08 -38.27 0.11
C GLU A 786 9.53 -37.98 -1.34
N THR A 787 10.08 -38.98 -2.05
CA THR A 787 10.42 -38.82 -3.47
C THR A 787 9.22 -38.35 -4.30
N GLU A 788 9.47 -37.43 -5.23
CA GLU A 788 8.44 -36.92 -6.14
C GLU A 788 7.99 -38.00 -7.14
N VAL A 789 6.67 -38.19 -7.22
CA VAL A 789 5.99 -39.07 -8.17
C VAL A 789 5.03 -38.26 -9.03
N LYS A 790 5.13 -38.40 -10.35
CA LYS A 790 4.19 -37.76 -11.29
C LYS A 790 2.83 -38.45 -11.21
N LEU A 791 1.77 -37.66 -11.08
CA LEU A 791 0.39 -38.10 -11.12
C LEU A 791 -0.15 -38.03 -12.54
N VAL A 792 -1.04 -38.97 -12.85
CA VAL A 792 -1.57 -39.14 -14.19
C VAL A 792 -3.10 -39.10 -14.13
N PRO A 793 -3.76 -38.20 -14.88
CA PRO A 793 -5.21 -38.06 -14.83
C PRO A 793 -5.91 -39.16 -15.64
N TYR A 794 -5.90 -40.38 -15.09
CA TYR A 794 -6.55 -41.55 -15.69
C TYR A 794 -7.46 -42.25 -14.68
N ASN A 795 -8.73 -42.46 -15.05
CA ASN A 795 -9.78 -42.99 -14.18
C ASN A 795 -9.54 -44.42 -13.70
N SER A 796 -8.76 -45.20 -14.45
CA SER A 796 -8.46 -46.60 -14.13
C SER A 796 -7.32 -46.77 -13.14
N LEU A 797 -6.56 -45.71 -12.85
CA LEU A 797 -5.50 -45.72 -11.85
C LEU A 797 -6.07 -45.60 -10.42
N PRO A 798 -5.28 -45.93 -9.38
CA PRO A 798 -5.74 -45.76 -8.01
C PRO A 798 -6.00 -44.30 -7.66
N PHE A 799 -6.98 -44.07 -6.80
CA PHE A 799 -7.48 -42.74 -6.46
C PHE A 799 -6.45 -41.89 -5.72
N VAL A 800 -6.26 -40.65 -6.17
CA VAL A 800 -5.55 -39.59 -5.45
C VAL A 800 -6.34 -38.29 -5.61
N GLY A 801 -6.75 -37.70 -4.50
CA GLY A 801 -7.46 -36.43 -4.48
C GLY A 801 -7.02 -35.53 -3.34
N LEU A 802 -7.07 -34.21 -3.56
CA LEU A 802 -6.67 -33.21 -2.58
C LEU A 802 -7.90 -32.45 -2.08
N ALA A 803 -8.11 -32.41 -0.77
CA ALA A 803 -9.07 -31.50 -0.16
C ALA A 803 -8.47 -30.11 -0.07
N PHE A 804 -9.11 -29.11 -0.68
CA PHE A 804 -8.56 -27.75 -0.74
C PHE A 804 -9.47 -26.68 -0.16
N LYS A 805 -10.77 -26.95 -0.01
CA LYS A 805 -11.71 -26.03 0.63
C LYS A 805 -12.65 -26.80 1.55
N LEU A 806 -12.89 -26.25 2.73
CA LEU A 806 -13.88 -26.74 3.68
C LEU A 806 -14.96 -25.68 3.84
N GLU A 807 -16.22 -26.11 3.84
CA GLU A 807 -17.36 -25.22 3.99
C GLU A 807 -18.40 -25.94 4.82
N GLU A 808 -18.89 -25.33 5.90
CA GLU A 808 -19.95 -25.92 6.71
C GLU A 808 -21.25 -25.19 6.44
N ASN A 809 -22.27 -25.94 6.04
CA ASN A 809 -23.60 -25.43 5.78
C ASN A 809 -24.61 -26.07 6.75
N ASN A 810 -25.88 -25.70 6.64
CA ASN A 810 -26.96 -26.26 7.46
C ASN A 810 -27.13 -27.79 7.32
N TYR A 811 -26.55 -28.40 6.29
CA TYR A 811 -26.58 -29.83 6.01
C TYR A 811 -25.31 -30.57 6.44
N GLY A 812 -24.34 -29.87 7.04
CA GLY A 812 -23.07 -30.39 7.54
C GLY A 812 -21.84 -29.88 6.79
N GLN A 813 -20.69 -30.45 7.12
CA GLN A 813 -19.41 -30.10 6.50
C GLN A 813 -19.31 -30.65 5.07
N LEU A 814 -19.11 -29.74 4.11
CA LEU A 814 -18.68 -29.98 2.75
C LEU A 814 -17.15 -29.91 2.67
N THR A 815 -16.55 -30.88 2.00
CA THR A 815 -15.13 -30.90 1.66
C THR A 815 -14.99 -30.90 0.15
N TYR A 816 -14.39 -29.85 -0.40
CA TYR A 816 -14.10 -29.75 -1.83
C TYR A 816 -12.81 -30.50 -2.15
N ILE A 817 -12.90 -31.42 -3.11
CA ILE A 817 -11.81 -32.30 -3.52
C ILE A 817 -11.53 -32.14 -5.01
N ARG A 818 -10.26 -31.90 -5.33
CA ARG A 818 -9.70 -32.01 -6.68
C ARG A 818 -9.24 -33.45 -6.91
N VAL A 819 -9.76 -34.13 -7.92
CA VAL A 819 -9.35 -35.49 -8.27
C VAL A 819 -8.22 -35.43 -9.31
N TYR A 820 -7.02 -35.84 -8.93
CA TYR A 820 -5.86 -35.84 -9.83
C TYR A 820 -5.71 -37.16 -10.58
N GLN A 821 -6.03 -38.29 -9.94
CA GLN A 821 -5.87 -39.61 -10.50
C GLN A 821 -7.00 -40.53 -10.01
N GLY A 822 -7.40 -41.49 -10.84
CA GLY A 822 -8.45 -42.45 -10.51
C GLY A 822 -9.84 -41.82 -10.51
N LYS A 823 -10.79 -42.49 -9.86
CA LYS A 823 -12.19 -42.08 -9.79
C LYS A 823 -12.75 -42.16 -8.39
N LEU A 824 -13.56 -41.18 -8.03
CA LEU A 824 -14.29 -41.14 -6.78
C LEU A 824 -15.71 -41.66 -6.99
N ARG A 825 -16.12 -42.68 -6.23
CA ARG A 825 -17.48 -43.24 -6.31
C ARG A 825 -18.24 -43.06 -5.01
N LYS A 826 -19.54 -42.79 -5.11
CA LYS A 826 -20.43 -42.74 -3.96
C LYS A 826 -20.41 -44.07 -3.19
N GLY A 827 -20.23 -44.00 -1.88
CA GLY A 827 -20.13 -45.14 -0.99
C GLY A 827 -18.73 -45.76 -0.85
N SER A 828 -17.74 -45.27 -1.59
CA SER A 828 -16.35 -45.72 -1.49
C SER A 828 -15.72 -45.33 -0.15
N TYR A 829 -14.63 -46.03 0.20
CA TYR A 829 -13.81 -45.70 1.35
C TYR A 829 -12.51 -45.06 0.85
N LEU A 830 -12.17 -43.90 1.42
CA LEU A 830 -10.91 -43.21 1.21
C LEU A 830 -10.07 -43.30 2.47
N PHE A 831 -8.77 -43.09 2.33
CA PHE A 831 -7.84 -42.97 3.45
C PHE A 831 -7.23 -41.58 3.43
N ASN A 832 -7.28 -40.90 4.57
CA ASN A 832 -6.60 -39.63 4.77
C ASN A 832 -5.12 -39.91 5.02
N SER A 833 -4.25 -39.45 4.12
CA SER A 833 -2.80 -39.70 4.15
C SER A 833 -2.07 -39.10 5.36
N ARG A 834 -2.62 -38.07 6.03
CA ARG A 834 -2.00 -37.45 7.21
C ARG A 834 -2.38 -38.14 8.50
N THR A 835 -3.64 -38.53 8.64
CA THR A 835 -4.17 -39.14 9.87
C THR A 835 -4.25 -40.66 9.82
N ASP A 836 -4.00 -41.26 8.64
CA ASP A 836 -4.20 -42.67 8.32
C ASP A 836 -5.62 -43.19 8.67
N LYS A 837 -6.59 -42.28 8.79
CA LYS A 837 -7.99 -42.61 9.09
C LYS A 837 -8.75 -42.96 7.82
N LYS A 838 -9.54 -44.03 7.92
CA LYS A 838 -10.46 -44.48 6.87
C LYS A 838 -11.77 -43.70 6.93
N VAL A 839 -12.15 -43.04 5.85
CA VAL A 839 -13.36 -42.25 5.72
C VAL A 839 -14.27 -42.84 4.65
N ARG A 840 -15.57 -42.92 4.90
CA ARG A 840 -16.56 -43.37 3.91
C ARG A 840 -17.19 -42.15 3.24
N ILE A 841 -17.35 -42.18 1.92
CA ILE A 841 -17.95 -41.08 1.15
C ILE A 841 -19.45 -41.34 0.96
N PRO A 842 -20.34 -40.66 1.70
CA PRO A 842 -21.77 -40.95 1.65
C PRO A 842 -22.45 -40.37 0.41
N ARG A 843 -21.99 -39.19 -0.04
CA ARG A 843 -22.60 -38.38 -1.09
C ARG A 843 -21.53 -37.52 -1.76
N ILE A 844 -21.62 -37.39 -3.08
CA ILE A 844 -20.76 -36.56 -3.90
C ILE A 844 -21.68 -35.58 -4.64
N VAL A 845 -21.32 -34.31 -4.64
CA VAL A 845 -22.07 -33.26 -5.33
C VAL A 845 -21.14 -32.40 -6.18
N ARG A 846 -21.64 -31.90 -7.30
CA ARG A 846 -21.05 -30.76 -8.01
C ARG A 846 -21.72 -29.50 -7.50
N MET A 847 -20.89 -28.51 -7.15
CA MET A 847 -21.36 -27.24 -6.60
C MET A 847 -21.53 -26.23 -7.73
N HIS A 848 -22.68 -25.58 -7.79
CA HIS A 848 -22.92 -24.41 -8.62
C HIS A 848 -23.31 -23.24 -7.71
N SER A 849 -22.29 -22.54 -7.18
CA SER A 849 -22.48 -21.59 -6.08
C SER A 849 -23.20 -22.28 -4.90
N ASN A 850 -24.46 -21.93 -4.63
CA ASN A 850 -25.28 -22.46 -3.55
C ASN A 850 -26.18 -23.65 -3.94
N GLU A 851 -26.23 -24.02 -5.22
CA GLU A 851 -27.02 -25.16 -5.73
C GLU A 851 -26.15 -26.42 -5.83
N MET A 852 -26.75 -27.57 -5.49
CA MET A 852 -26.04 -28.86 -5.44
C MET A 852 -26.60 -29.83 -6.47
N GLU A 853 -25.73 -30.35 -7.34
CA GLU A 853 -26.06 -31.42 -8.27
C GLU A 853 -25.50 -32.76 -7.75
N ASP A 854 -26.37 -33.72 -7.46
CA ASP A 854 -25.98 -35.06 -7.02
C ASP A 854 -25.35 -35.87 -8.15
N VAL A 855 -24.15 -36.41 -7.90
CA VAL A 855 -23.43 -37.27 -8.85
C VAL A 855 -23.03 -38.59 -8.20
N ASN A 856 -23.05 -39.67 -8.98
CA ASN A 856 -22.69 -41.01 -8.50
C ASN A 856 -21.17 -41.26 -8.53
N GLU A 857 -20.47 -40.62 -9.46
CA GLU A 857 -19.03 -40.73 -9.62
C GLU A 857 -18.43 -39.45 -10.21
N ILE A 858 -17.15 -39.22 -9.92
CA ILE A 858 -16.33 -38.11 -10.45
C ILE A 858 -14.99 -38.70 -10.90
N GLY A 859 -14.56 -38.32 -12.10
CA GLY A 859 -13.31 -38.80 -12.70
C GLY A 859 -12.10 -37.91 -12.42
N ALA A 860 -10.93 -38.33 -12.91
CA ALA A 860 -9.71 -37.56 -12.87
C ALA A 860 -9.84 -36.25 -13.67
N GLY A 861 -9.25 -35.19 -13.16
CA GLY A 861 -9.29 -33.85 -13.76
C GLY A 861 -10.55 -33.04 -13.45
N GLU A 862 -11.41 -33.49 -12.53
CA GLU A 862 -12.61 -32.78 -12.09
C GLU A 862 -12.54 -32.33 -10.62
N ILE A 863 -13.45 -31.40 -10.25
CA ILE A 863 -13.62 -30.88 -8.89
C ILE A 863 -15.01 -31.28 -8.39
N CYS A 864 -15.10 -31.72 -7.14
CA CYS A 864 -16.37 -32.07 -6.50
C CYS A 864 -16.37 -31.71 -5.02
N ALA A 865 -17.54 -31.76 -4.38
CA ALA A 865 -17.66 -31.66 -2.93
C ALA A 865 -18.26 -32.95 -2.35
N VAL A 866 -17.81 -33.33 -1.15
CA VAL A 866 -18.28 -34.50 -0.41
C VAL A 866 -18.77 -34.11 0.98
N PHE A 867 -19.78 -34.84 1.46
CA PHE A 867 -20.39 -34.58 2.77
C PHE A 867 -19.79 -35.45 3.88
N GLY A 868 -19.67 -34.88 5.07
CA GLY A 868 -19.40 -35.64 6.30
C GLY A 868 -18.00 -36.25 6.37
N VAL A 869 -17.05 -35.63 5.65
CA VAL A 869 -15.63 -35.98 5.72
C VAL A 869 -14.96 -35.00 6.68
N ASP A 870 -14.50 -35.52 7.82
CA ASP A 870 -13.71 -34.73 8.77
C ASP A 870 -12.24 -34.75 8.32
N CYS A 871 -11.76 -33.60 7.87
CA CYS A 871 -10.37 -33.38 7.47
C CYS A 871 -9.99 -31.90 7.62
N ALA A 872 -8.70 -31.62 7.47
CA ALA A 872 -8.20 -30.26 7.33
C ALA A 872 -8.05 -29.90 5.84
N SER A 873 -8.02 -28.60 5.53
CA SER A 873 -7.63 -28.16 4.18
C SER A 873 -6.17 -28.52 3.90
N GLY A 874 -5.88 -29.01 2.70
CA GLY A 874 -4.58 -29.56 2.30
C GLY A 874 -4.42 -31.07 2.52
N ASP A 875 -5.40 -31.76 3.12
CA ASP A 875 -5.33 -33.21 3.32
C ASP A 875 -5.45 -33.96 1.99
N THR A 876 -4.56 -34.92 1.76
CA THR A 876 -4.62 -35.83 0.59
C THR A 876 -5.39 -37.10 0.94
N PHE A 877 -6.32 -37.48 0.06
CA PHE A 877 -7.08 -38.72 0.13
C PHE A 877 -6.61 -39.71 -0.93
N THR A 878 -6.39 -40.96 -0.52
CA THR A 878 -6.05 -42.07 -1.41
C THR A 878 -7.01 -43.25 -1.25
N ASP A 879 -6.84 -44.28 -2.09
CA ASP A 879 -7.56 -45.55 -1.99
C ASP A 879 -7.10 -46.46 -0.82
N GLY A 880 -6.02 -46.06 -0.11
CA GLY A 880 -5.40 -46.80 0.99
C GLY A 880 -4.22 -47.68 0.60
N ASN A 881 -4.00 -47.92 -0.69
CA ASN A 881 -2.86 -48.70 -1.17
C ASN A 881 -1.67 -47.79 -1.49
N LEU A 882 -1.94 -46.59 -1.99
CA LEU A 882 -0.92 -45.59 -2.30
C LEU A 882 -0.57 -44.75 -1.06
N PRO A 883 0.70 -44.74 -0.61
CA PRO A 883 1.19 -43.90 0.49
C PRO A 883 1.54 -42.49 0.01
N TYR A 884 0.76 -41.94 -0.93
CA TYR A 884 1.06 -40.66 -1.56
C TYR A 884 0.47 -39.51 -0.75
N ASN A 885 1.24 -38.43 -0.66
CA ASN A 885 0.79 -37.17 -0.11
C ASN A 885 1.07 -36.06 -1.12
N MET A 886 0.11 -35.17 -1.37
CA MET A 886 0.38 -33.99 -2.20
C MET A 886 1.32 -33.05 -1.46
N SER A 887 2.07 -32.26 -2.22
CA SER A 887 2.87 -31.18 -1.64
C SER A 887 1.98 -30.22 -0.85
N SER A 888 2.49 -29.78 0.31
CA SER A 888 1.81 -28.79 1.14
C SER A 888 1.64 -27.48 0.37
N MET A 889 0.54 -26.80 0.66
CA MET A 889 0.34 -25.43 0.23
C MET A 889 1.22 -24.50 1.05
N PHE A 890 1.69 -23.41 0.44
CA PHE A 890 2.33 -22.33 1.18
C PHE A 890 1.31 -21.63 2.09
N VAL A 891 1.51 -21.73 3.41
CA VAL A 891 0.72 -21.01 4.41
C VAL A 891 1.56 -19.84 4.91
N PRO A 892 1.18 -18.59 4.59
CA PRO A 892 1.89 -17.43 5.12
C PRO A 892 1.79 -17.34 6.65
N ASP A 893 2.78 -16.73 7.28
CA ASP A 893 2.71 -16.46 8.71
C ASP A 893 1.71 -15.35 9.05
N ALA A 894 1.03 -15.51 10.18
CA ALA A 894 0.09 -14.51 10.69
C ALA A 894 0.83 -13.24 11.11
N VAL A 895 0.37 -12.08 10.62
CA VAL A 895 1.03 -10.79 10.81
C VAL A 895 0.31 -9.88 11.82
N MET A 896 -0.84 -10.31 12.34
CA MET A 896 -1.62 -9.54 13.32
C MET A 896 -2.22 -10.45 14.38
N SER A 897 -2.18 -10.00 15.64
CA SER A 897 -2.76 -10.70 16.79
C SER A 897 -3.69 -9.79 17.59
N LEU A 898 -4.79 -10.35 18.10
CA LEU A 898 -5.77 -9.68 18.95
C LEU A 898 -6.13 -10.58 20.15
N SER A 899 -6.29 -9.99 21.32
CA SER A 899 -6.92 -10.68 22.45
C SER A 899 -8.43 -10.74 22.19
N ILE A 900 -9.06 -11.89 22.44
CA ILE A 900 -10.49 -12.06 22.27
C ILE A 900 -11.09 -12.76 23.49
N LYS A 901 -12.25 -12.26 23.95
CA LYS A 901 -13.00 -12.88 25.06
C LYS A 901 -14.50 -12.80 24.81
N PRO A 902 -15.27 -13.89 25.08
CA PRO A 902 -16.73 -13.80 25.05
C PRO A 902 -17.24 -12.88 26.16
N LYS A 903 -18.17 -11.97 25.84
CA LYS A 903 -18.77 -11.05 26.83
C LYS A 903 -19.50 -11.77 27.95
N ARG A 904 -20.06 -12.94 27.65
CA ARG A 904 -20.82 -13.77 28.59
C ARG A 904 -20.13 -15.12 28.75
N THR A 905 -19.96 -15.55 30.00
CA THR A 905 -19.39 -16.87 30.31
C THR A 905 -20.25 -18.03 29.78
N SER A 906 -21.56 -17.83 29.61
CA SER A 906 -22.47 -18.81 29.00
C SER A 906 -22.13 -19.19 27.57
N ASP A 907 -21.39 -18.33 26.86
CA ASP A 907 -21.12 -18.49 25.43
C ASP A 907 -19.80 -19.25 25.18
N ALA A 908 -19.09 -19.68 26.23
CA ALA A 908 -17.76 -20.31 26.16
C ALA A 908 -17.74 -21.61 25.32
N ASP A 909 -18.78 -22.44 25.40
CA ASP A 909 -18.86 -23.69 24.63
C ASP A 909 -19.01 -23.42 23.13
N ASN A 910 -19.86 -22.46 22.75
CA ASN A 910 -20.06 -22.08 21.35
C ASN A 910 -18.82 -21.36 20.80
N PHE A 911 -18.18 -20.53 21.62
CA PHE A 911 -16.91 -19.89 21.29
C PHE A 911 -15.82 -20.93 20.97
N SER A 912 -15.63 -21.92 21.85
CA SER A 912 -14.62 -22.98 21.67
C SER A 912 -14.89 -23.83 20.44
N LYS A 913 -16.16 -24.15 20.15
CA LYS A 913 -16.55 -24.88 18.93
C LYS A 913 -16.23 -24.07 17.67
N ALA A 914 -16.57 -22.78 17.66
CA ALA A 914 -16.35 -21.91 16.51
C ALA A 914 -14.85 -21.70 16.23
N MET A 915 -14.04 -21.44 17.25
CA MET A 915 -12.59 -21.27 17.10
C MET A 915 -11.92 -22.50 16.49
N ASN A 916 -12.25 -23.70 16.99
CA ASN A 916 -11.73 -24.95 16.45
C ASN A 916 -12.14 -25.19 14.99
N ARG A 917 -13.35 -24.76 14.60
CA ARG A 917 -13.81 -24.85 13.21
C ARG A 917 -13.02 -23.89 12.32
N PHE A 918 -12.91 -22.62 12.72
CA PHE A 918 -12.22 -21.59 11.95
C PHE A 918 -10.74 -21.93 11.71
N GLN A 919 -10.06 -22.49 12.71
CA GLN A 919 -8.68 -22.96 12.57
C GLN A 919 -8.52 -24.13 11.58
N ARG A 920 -9.55 -24.98 11.41
CA ARG A 920 -9.53 -26.06 10.40
C ARG A 920 -9.84 -25.55 9.00
N GLU A 921 -10.71 -24.55 8.92
CA GLU A 921 -11.15 -23.91 7.67
C GLU A 921 -10.01 -23.08 7.04
N ASP A 922 -9.27 -22.36 7.88
CA ASP A 922 -8.18 -21.46 7.49
C ASP A 922 -6.92 -21.68 8.34
N PRO A 923 -5.84 -22.23 7.75
CA PRO A 923 -4.59 -22.50 8.48
C PRO A 923 -3.83 -21.23 8.88
N THR A 924 -4.18 -20.06 8.33
CA THR A 924 -3.58 -18.77 8.74
C THR A 924 -4.24 -18.18 9.98
N PHE A 925 -5.44 -18.65 10.34
CA PHE A 925 -6.10 -18.28 11.58
C PHE A 925 -5.58 -19.15 12.73
N ARG A 926 -4.73 -18.59 13.59
CA ARG A 926 -4.14 -19.30 14.73
C ARG A 926 -4.80 -18.88 16.03
N LEU A 927 -5.03 -19.86 16.90
CA LEU A 927 -5.54 -19.66 18.26
C LEU A 927 -4.52 -20.21 19.25
N HIS A 928 -4.17 -19.41 20.25
CA HIS A 928 -3.43 -19.89 21.42
C HIS A 928 -3.91 -19.16 22.68
N VAL A 929 -3.66 -19.78 23.83
CA VAL A 929 -3.86 -19.13 25.14
C VAL A 929 -2.48 -18.76 25.66
N ASP A 930 -2.31 -17.51 26.01
CA ASP A 930 -1.05 -17.04 26.58
C ASP A 930 -0.93 -17.51 28.03
N GLU A 931 0.16 -18.20 28.37
CA GLU A 931 0.32 -18.86 29.67
C GLU A 931 0.46 -17.88 30.84
N GLU A 932 0.91 -16.64 30.58
CA GLU A 932 1.17 -15.65 31.63
C GLU A 932 -0.03 -14.72 31.87
N SER A 933 -0.68 -14.26 30.80
CA SER A 933 -1.86 -13.40 30.90
C SER A 933 -3.17 -14.17 31.01
N GLU A 934 -3.16 -15.48 30.72
CA GLU A 934 -4.35 -16.34 30.58
C GLU A 934 -5.36 -15.82 29.53
N GLU A 935 -4.93 -14.92 28.65
CA GLU A 935 -5.77 -14.37 27.58
C GLU A 935 -5.78 -15.32 26.38
N THR A 936 -6.95 -15.43 25.74
CA THR A 936 -7.07 -16.11 24.44
C THR A 936 -6.68 -15.15 23.34
N ILE A 937 -5.64 -15.50 22.57
CA ILE A 937 -5.11 -14.69 21.48
C ILE A 937 -5.44 -15.37 20.15
N ILE A 938 -6.04 -14.58 19.24
CA ILE A 938 -6.23 -14.96 17.84
C ILE A 938 -5.23 -14.22 16.97
N SER A 939 -4.65 -14.92 16.00
CA SER A 939 -3.70 -14.37 15.03
C SER A 939 -4.17 -14.63 13.61
N GLY A 940 -3.95 -13.67 12.71
CA GLY A 940 -4.35 -13.76 11.30
C GLY A 940 -3.56 -12.83 10.38
N MET A 941 -4.00 -12.75 9.14
CA MET A 941 -3.31 -12.04 8.05
C MET A 941 -3.50 -10.52 8.05
N GLY A 942 -4.39 -9.97 8.87
CA GLY A 942 -4.68 -8.55 8.89
C GLY A 942 -5.88 -8.19 9.77
N GLU A 943 -6.17 -6.89 9.84
CA GLU A 943 -7.24 -6.36 10.70
C GLU A 943 -8.63 -6.75 10.16
N LEU A 944 -8.84 -6.60 8.85
CA LEU A 944 -10.10 -6.97 8.20
C LEU A 944 -10.32 -8.49 8.28
N HIS A 945 -9.24 -9.28 8.17
CA HIS A 945 -9.31 -10.72 8.40
C HIS A 945 -9.92 -11.04 9.77
N LEU A 946 -9.33 -10.52 10.86
CA LEU A 946 -9.79 -10.81 12.21
C LEU A 946 -11.17 -10.21 12.51
N GLU A 947 -11.49 -9.00 11.99
CA GLU A 947 -12.81 -8.38 12.11
C GLU A 947 -13.91 -9.28 11.52
N ILE A 948 -13.66 -9.87 10.35
CA ILE A 948 -14.62 -10.78 9.70
C ILE A 948 -14.84 -12.05 10.55
N TYR A 949 -13.79 -12.65 11.13
CA TYR A 949 -13.97 -13.81 12.00
C TYR A 949 -14.74 -13.49 13.28
N VAL A 950 -14.51 -12.31 13.87
CA VAL A 950 -15.29 -11.83 15.03
C VAL A 950 -16.76 -11.63 14.65
N GLU A 951 -17.04 -11.07 13.48
CA GLU A 951 -18.41 -10.87 13.02
C GLU A 951 -19.08 -12.20 12.63
N ARG A 952 -18.33 -13.18 12.11
CA ARG A 952 -18.80 -14.56 11.91
C ARG A 952 -19.17 -15.23 13.23
N LEU A 953 -18.41 -15.06 14.31
CA LEU A 953 -18.80 -15.54 15.65
C LEU A 953 -20.15 -14.98 16.08
N ARG A 954 -20.35 -13.67 15.85
CA ARG A 954 -21.56 -12.96 16.22
C ARG A 954 -22.76 -13.43 15.41
N ARG A 955 -22.62 -13.61 14.09
CA ARG A 955 -23.73 -13.97 13.19
C ARG A 955 -24.02 -15.47 13.17
N GLU A 956 -22.99 -16.31 13.04
CA GLU A 956 -23.14 -17.77 12.91
C GLU A 956 -23.37 -18.44 14.27
N TYR A 957 -22.61 -18.05 15.31
CA TYR A 957 -22.64 -18.70 16.63
C TYR A 957 -23.36 -17.90 17.71
N LYS A 958 -23.80 -16.67 17.40
CA LYS A 958 -24.46 -15.75 18.33
C LYS A 958 -23.62 -15.44 19.57
N VAL A 959 -22.30 -15.43 19.41
CA VAL A 959 -21.32 -15.12 20.45
C VAL A 959 -20.82 -13.69 20.25
N ASP A 960 -21.15 -12.81 21.18
CA ASP A 960 -20.63 -11.44 21.18
C ASP A 960 -19.29 -11.41 21.94
N CYS A 961 -18.25 -10.89 21.29
CA CYS A 961 -16.88 -10.90 21.81
C CYS A 961 -16.38 -9.48 22.06
N GLU A 962 -15.55 -9.33 23.08
CA GLU A 962 -14.70 -8.16 23.27
C GLU A 962 -13.33 -8.45 22.68
N THR A 963 -12.83 -7.53 21.86
CA THR A 963 -11.50 -7.58 21.27
C THR A 963 -10.61 -6.50 21.88
N GLY A 964 -9.32 -6.79 22.01
CA GLY A 964 -8.33 -5.91 22.60
C GLY A 964 -6.93 -6.16 22.04
N LYS A 965 -5.98 -5.34 22.46
CA LYS A 965 -4.55 -5.61 22.21
C LYS A 965 -4.10 -6.72 23.16
N PRO A 966 -3.38 -7.74 22.66
CA PRO A 966 -2.73 -8.72 23.52
C PRO A 966 -1.88 -8.03 24.58
N ARG A 967 -1.94 -8.52 25.82
CA ARG A 967 -1.04 -8.06 26.88
C ARG A 967 0.40 -8.39 26.52
N VAL A 968 1.30 -7.43 26.73
CA VAL A 968 2.73 -7.62 26.54
C VAL A 968 3.31 -8.13 27.85
N SER A 969 4.03 -9.25 27.80
CA SER A 969 4.73 -9.83 28.94
C SER A 969 6.00 -9.05 29.27
N TYR A 970 5.86 -7.93 30.00
CA TYR A 970 7.00 -7.18 30.54
C TYR A 970 7.73 -7.97 31.64
N ARG A 971 8.98 -7.58 31.92
CA ARG A 971 9.76 -8.10 33.06
C ARG A 971 10.30 -6.94 33.88
N GLU A 972 10.83 -7.23 35.05
CA GLU A 972 11.46 -6.24 35.93
C GLU A 972 12.91 -6.66 36.22
N THR A 973 13.82 -5.71 36.38
CA THR A 973 15.21 -5.99 36.77
C THR A 973 15.82 -4.81 37.53
N ILE A 974 17.06 -4.95 37.99
CA ILE A 974 17.83 -3.90 38.64
C ILE A 974 19.04 -3.49 37.79
N SER A 975 19.50 -2.24 37.92
CA SER A 975 20.56 -1.68 37.07
C SER A 975 21.91 -1.55 37.75
N ARG A 976 21.95 -1.56 39.09
CA ARG A 976 23.19 -1.39 39.86
C ARG A 976 23.16 -2.22 41.13
N ARG A 977 24.36 -2.45 41.70
CA ARG A 977 24.50 -3.03 43.02
C ARG A 977 23.98 -2.09 44.10
N THR A 978 23.29 -2.61 45.11
CA THR A 978 22.83 -1.85 46.29
C THR A 978 22.80 -2.73 47.53
N ASP A 979 23.40 -2.23 48.60
CA ASP A 979 23.40 -2.88 49.91
C ASP A 979 22.05 -2.68 50.61
N TYR A 980 21.62 -3.66 51.39
CA TYR A 980 20.39 -3.60 52.17
C TYR A 980 20.63 -4.11 53.61
N ASP A 981 19.90 -3.50 54.55
CA ASP A 981 19.81 -3.96 55.93
C ASP A 981 18.37 -3.73 56.39
N PHE A 982 17.64 -4.84 56.60
CA PHE A 982 16.23 -4.81 56.93
C PHE A 982 15.95 -5.59 58.20
N LEU A 983 15.35 -4.92 59.18
CA LEU A 983 14.87 -5.50 60.43
C LEU A 983 13.35 -5.60 60.41
N PHE A 984 12.84 -6.82 60.34
CA PHE A 984 11.43 -7.13 60.56
C PHE A 984 11.19 -7.39 62.04
N LYS A 985 10.44 -6.51 62.70
CA LYS A 985 10.05 -6.66 64.11
C LYS A 985 8.57 -6.31 64.30
N ARG A 986 7.75 -7.28 64.68
CA ARG A 986 6.33 -7.08 65.02
C ARG A 986 5.99 -7.75 66.35
N GLN A 987 5.42 -6.99 67.27
CA GLN A 987 5.03 -7.50 68.58
C GLN A 987 3.65 -6.96 68.95
N SER A 988 2.61 -7.80 68.79
CA SER A 988 1.21 -7.48 69.08
C SER A 988 0.62 -8.28 70.26
N GLY A 989 1.48 -8.93 71.06
CA GLY A 989 1.14 -9.78 72.21
C GLY A 989 1.21 -11.27 71.87
N GLY A 990 2.14 -12.02 72.50
CA GLY A 990 2.52 -13.41 72.15
C GLY A 990 3.93 -13.50 71.53
N PRO A 991 4.39 -14.69 71.07
CA PRO A 991 5.64 -14.82 70.31
C PRO A 991 5.63 -13.82 69.15
N GLY A 992 6.64 -12.96 69.10
CA GLY A 992 6.75 -11.92 68.09
C GLY A 992 7.28 -12.46 66.76
N ASP A 993 7.32 -11.60 65.75
CA ASP A 993 8.12 -11.83 64.55
C ASP A 993 9.41 -11.02 64.67
N TYR A 994 10.57 -11.67 64.58
CA TYR A 994 11.89 -11.04 64.54
C TYR A 994 12.78 -11.70 63.47
N ALA A 995 13.26 -10.90 62.52
CA ALA A 995 14.30 -11.30 61.57
C ALA A 995 15.04 -10.06 61.05
N ARG A 996 16.38 -10.06 61.11
CA ARG A 996 17.21 -9.08 60.39
C ARG A 996 17.97 -9.78 59.29
N VAL A 997 17.90 -9.25 58.08
CA VAL A 997 18.63 -9.73 56.91
C VAL A 997 19.41 -8.56 56.31
N ALA A 998 20.71 -8.76 56.13
CA ALA A 998 21.62 -7.78 55.53
C ALA A 998 22.48 -8.42 54.44
N GLY A 999 22.84 -7.61 53.44
CA GLY A 999 23.49 -8.08 52.22
C GLY A 999 23.48 -7.04 51.12
N TRP A 1000 23.57 -7.51 49.88
CA TRP A 1000 23.38 -6.66 48.71
C TRP A 1000 22.66 -7.39 47.59
N ILE A 1001 21.99 -6.61 46.73
CA ILE A 1001 21.46 -7.07 45.45
C ILE A 1001 22.31 -6.49 44.32
N GLU A 1002 22.49 -7.25 43.24
CA GLU A 1002 23.24 -6.82 42.06
C GLU A 1002 22.71 -7.50 40.78
N PRO A 1003 22.89 -6.91 39.59
CA PRO A 1003 22.55 -7.56 38.33
C PRO A 1003 23.29 -8.90 38.17
N PHE A 1004 22.62 -9.92 37.64
CA PHE A 1004 23.20 -11.24 37.40
C PHE A 1004 23.74 -11.37 35.97
N GLU A 1005 24.77 -12.21 35.77
CA GLU A 1005 25.39 -12.42 34.45
C GLU A 1005 24.43 -13.01 33.42
N ASP A 1006 23.52 -13.90 33.85
CA ASP A 1006 22.42 -14.42 33.02
C ASP A 1006 21.19 -13.50 33.19
N PRO A 1007 20.84 -12.68 32.18
CA PRO A 1007 19.78 -11.69 32.30
C PRO A 1007 18.38 -12.30 32.43
N GLU A 1008 18.21 -13.60 32.16
CA GLU A 1008 16.91 -14.29 32.23
C GLU A 1008 16.67 -15.00 33.56
N LYS A 1009 17.70 -15.14 34.40
CA LYS A 1009 17.63 -15.90 35.66
C LYS A 1009 17.92 -15.05 36.87
N ASN A 1010 17.35 -15.47 38.00
CA ASN A 1010 17.67 -14.93 39.30
C ASN A 1010 18.57 -15.90 40.06
N PHE A 1011 19.43 -15.37 40.92
CA PHE A 1011 20.34 -16.18 41.71
C PHE A 1011 20.36 -15.73 43.17
N PHE A 1012 20.27 -16.69 44.09
CA PHE A 1012 20.35 -16.44 45.53
C PHE A 1012 21.64 -17.06 46.07
N GLU A 1013 22.42 -16.28 46.82
CA GLU A 1013 23.68 -16.71 47.41
C GLU A 1013 23.75 -16.37 48.90
N THR A 1014 24.38 -17.24 49.68
CA THR A 1014 24.62 -17.02 51.11
C THR A 1014 26.12 -16.92 51.38
N GLN A 1015 26.54 -15.85 52.07
CA GLN A 1015 27.93 -15.58 52.47
C GLN A 1015 28.03 -15.27 53.98
N VAL A 1016 27.17 -15.89 54.78
CA VAL A 1016 27.10 -15.65 56.23
C VAL A 1016 28.28 -16.33 56.94
N VAL A 1017 29.09 -15.54 57.64
CA VAL A 1017 30.25 -16.02 58.41
C VAL A 1017 29.92 -16.03 59.91
N GLY A 1018 30.19 -17.14 60.59
CA GLY A 1018 30.03 -17.24 62.06
C GLY A 1018 28.64 -17.64 62.57
N GLY A 1019 27.71 -18.02 61.68
CA GLY A 1019 26.42 -18.62 62.08
C GLY A 1019 25.39 -17.65 62.70
N THR A 1020 25.46 -16.36 62.36
CA THR A 1020 24.51 -15.32 62.84
C THR A 1020 23.06 -15.59 62.43
N ILE A 1021 22.86 -16.27 61.30
CA ILE A 1021 21.59 -16.87 60.86
C ILE A 1021 21.79 -18.38 60.70
N PRO A 1022 20.99 -19.25 61.37
CA PRO A 1022 20.97 -20.69 61.14
C PRO A 1022 20.61 -21.08 59.69
N ASP A 1023 21.22 -22.15 59.16
CA ASP A 1023 21.01 -22.64 57.79
C ASP A 1023 19.53 -22.88 57.42
N LYS A 1024 18.72 -23.29 58.41
CA LYS A 1024 17.28 -23.47 58.24
C LYS A 1024 16.59 -22.17 57.80
N PHE A 1025 16.96 -21.04 58.40
CA PHE A 1025 16.40 -19.73 58.07
C PHE A 1025 16.99 -19.16 56.78
N LEU A 1026 18.24 -19.54 56.41
CA LEU A 1026 18.81 -19.18 55.10
C LEU A 1026 18.04 -19.81 53.93
N SER A 1027 17.58 -21.05 54.07
CA SER A 1027 16.68 -21.67 53.07
C SER A 1027 15.34 -20.93 52.98
N ALA A 1028 14.82 -20.41 54.09
CA ALA A 1028 13.62 -19.59 54.11
C ALA A 1028 13.83 -18.21 53.44
N CYS A 1029 15.02 -17.61 53.57
CA CYS A 1029 15.39 -16.42 52.80
C CYS A 1029 15.40 -16.71 51.29
N GLY A 1030 16.00 -17.84 50.85
CA GLY A 1030 16.01 -18.24 49.45
C GLY A 1030 14.59 -18.39 48.87
N LYS A 1031 13.67 -19.04 49.61
CA LYS A 1031 12.26 -19.12 49.23
C LYS A 1031 11.59 -17.75 49.19
N GLY A 1032 11.86 -16.88 50.18
CA GLY A 1032 11.35 -15.51 50.19
C GLY A 1032 11.82 -14.69 48.98
N PHE A 1033 13.06 -14.92 48.51
CA PHE A 1033 13.58 -14.32 47.29
C PHE A 1033 12.87 -14.86 46.03
N GLU A 1034 12.67 -16.18 45.92
CA GLU A 1034 11.90 -16.76 44.81
C GLU A 1034 10.48 -16.16 44.76
N GLU A 1035 9.76 -16.15 45.88
CA GLU A 1035 8.39 -15.62 46.00
C GLU A 1035 8.30 -14.12 45.63
N VAL A 1036 9.25 -13.28 46.06
CA VAL A 1036 9.20 -11.84 45.71
C VAL A 1036 9.54 -11.59 44.24
N THR A 1037 10.36 -12.45 43.63
CA THR A 1037 10.71 -12.30 42.21
C THR A 1037 9.61 -12.74 41.24
N GLU A 1038 8.61 -13.50 41.70
CA GLU A 1038 7.42 -13.81 40.88
C GLU A 1038 6.56 -12.56 40.59
N ARG A 1039 6.51 -11.62 41.54
CA ARG A 1039 5.73 -10.37 41.42
C ARG A 1039 6.57 -9.16 41.81
N GLY A 1040 7.14 -8.53 40.80
CA GLY A 1040 8.02 -7.38 40.93
C GLY A 1040 7.34 -6.14 41.54
N PRO A 1041 8.12 -5.24 42.16
CA PRO A 1041 7.58 -4.08 42.87
C PRO A 1041 6.96 -3.00 41.96
N LEU A 1042 7.39 -2.89 40.70
CA LEU A 1042 6.99 -1.78 39.82
C LEU A 1042 5.66 -2.04 39.12
N LEU A 1043 5.52 -3.19 38.46
CA LEU A 1043 4.36 -3.56 37.65
C LEU A 1043 3.69 -4.85 38.11
N GLY A 1044 4.29 -5.57 39.06
CA GLY A 1044 3.81 -6.90 39.45
C GLY A 1044 4.17 -7.99 38.44
N HIS A 1045 5.11 -7.71 37.52
CA HIS A 1045 5.63 -8.69 36.57
C HIS A 1045 6.84 -9.42 37.14
N ARG A 1046 7.19 -10.57 36.56
CA ARG A 1046 8.32 -11.38 37.02
C ARG A 1046 9.64 -10.59 36.93
N VAL A 1047 10.41 -10.61 38.02
CA VAL A 1047 11.77 -10.07 38.08
C VAL A 1047 12.74 -11.08 37.48
N ILE A 1048 13.69 -10.63 36.66
CA ILE A 1048 14.75 -11.45 36.06
C ILE A 1048 16.12 -10.75 36.17
N GLY A 1049 17.21 -11.50 35.96
CA GLY A 1049 18.56 -10.94 35.92
C GLY A 1049 19.04 -10.35 37.25
N THR A 1050 18.51 -10.84 38.38
CA THR A 1050 18.82 -10.30 39.70
C THR A 1050 19.50 -11.33 40.60
N LYS A 1051 20.62 -10.93 41.21
CA LYS A 1051 21.34 -11.70 42.21
C LYS A 1051 21.14 -11.07 43.60
N MET A 1052 20.74 -11.87 44.58
CA MET A 1052 20.62 -11.45 45.98
C MET A 1052 21.58 -12.24 46.84
N ILE A 1053 22.45 -11.53 47.57
CA ILE A 1053 23.45 -12.11 48.46
C ILE A 1053 23.10 -11.71 49.89
N VAL A 1054 23.04 -12.70 50.79
CA VAL A 1054 22.88 -12.48 52.24
C VAL A 1054 24.22 -12.72 52.91
N ASN A 1055 24.81 -11.70 53.54
CA ASN A 1055 26.13 -11.80 54.20
C ASN A 1055 26.06 -11.65 55.72
N ASP A 1056 25.01 -11.04 56.26
CA ASP A 1056 24.86 -10.80 57.70
C ASP A 1056 23.37 -10.76 58.10
N GLY A 1057 23.11 -10.82 59.40
CA GLY A 1057 21.77 -10.68 59.97
C GLY A 1057 21.70 -11.04 61.44
N SER A 1058 20.49 -11.10 61.98
CA SER A 1058 20.29 -11.43 63.40
C SER A 1058 18.99 -12.19 63.64
N THR A 1059 19.04 -13.06 64.65
CA THR A 1059 17.93 -13.88 65.13
C THR A 1059 17.55 -13.50 66.56
N HIS A 1060 16.34 -13.86 66.95
CA HIS A 1060 15.87 -13.80 68.33
C HIS A 1060 15.38 -15.19 68.75
N VAL A 1061 15.71 -15.60 69.98
CA VAL A 1061 15.57 -16.98 70.46
C VAL A 1061 14.11 -17.47 70.42
N THR A 1062 13.14 -16.59 70.67
CA THR A 1062 11.71 -16.96 70.73
C THR A 1062 10.87 -16.46 69.57
N ASP A 1063 11.35 -15.43 68.85
CA ASP A 1063 10.52 -14.64 67.93
C ASP A 1063 10.96 -14.81 66.47
N SER A 1064 12.06 -15.55 66.21
CA SER A 1064 12.49 -15.87 64.85
C SER A 1064 11.85 -17.16 64.32
N SER A 1065 11.32 -17.10 63.11
CA SER A 1065 10.70 -18.23 62.39
C SER A 1065 11.06 -18.21 60.91
N ASP A 1066 10.86 -19.34 60.21
CA ASP A 1066 11.03 -19.45 58.76
C ASP A 1066 10.17 -18.39 58.04
N HIS A 1067 8.95 -18.15 58.54
CA HIS A 1067 8.04 -17.14 58.00
C HIS A 1067 8.57 -15.72 58.19
N ALA A 1068 9.13 -15.40 59.36
CA ALA A 1068 9.70 -14.09 59.64
C ALA A 1068 10.90 -13.78 58.73
N PHE A 1069 11.78 -14.76 58.47
CA PHE A 1069 12.93 -14.60 57.57
C PHE A 1069 12.53 -14.53 56.09
N SER A 1070 11.54 -15.31 55.65
CA SER A 1070 10.98 -15.17 54.29
C SER A 1070 10.40 -13.76 54.08
N LEU A 1071 9.52 -13.30 54.98
CA LEU A 1071 8.93 -11.95 54.90
C LEU A 1071 9.98 -10.84 55.00
N ALA A 1072 10.95 -10.96 55.90
CA ALA A 1072 12.04 -10.00 56.01
C ALA A 1072 12.83 -9.91 54.70
N THR A 1073 13.09 -11.04 54.03
CA THR A 1073 13.77 -11.08 52.72
C THR A 1073 12.92 -10.41 51.64
N GLN A 1074 11.62 -10.68 51.57
CA GLN A 1074 10.70 -10.04 50.62
C GLN A 1074 10.67 -8.52 50.80
N MET A 1075 10.61 -8.04 52.06
CA MET A 1075 10.59 -6.61 52.37
C MET A 1075 11.96 -5.94 52.13
N ALA A 1076 13.05 -6.62 52.47
CA ALA A 1076 14.40 -6.18 52.17
C ALA A 1076 14.59 -5.99 50.66
N PHE A 1077 14.18 -6.99 49.88
CA PHE A 1077 14.23 -6.95 48.43
C PHE A 1077 13.44 -5.78 47.87
N ARG A 1078 12.16 -5.60 48.25
CA ARG A 1078 11.32 -4.49 47.77
C ARG A 1078 11.92 -3.11 48.06
N LYS A 1079 12.50 -2.92 49.25
CA LYS A 1079 13.15 -1.67 49.61
C LYS A 1079 14.42 -1.44 48.79
N ALA A 1080 15.25 -2.47 48.66
CA ALA A 1080 16.50 -2.41 47.92
C ALA A 1080 16.26 -2.25 46.41
N PHE A 1081 15.18 -2.79 45.86
CA PHE A 1081 14.87 -2.80 44.42
C PHE A 1081 14.76 -1.39 43.83
N ASP A 1082 14.06 -0.48 44.50
CA ASP A 1082 13.95 0.92 44.07
C ASP A 1082 15.30 1.64 44.16
N GLU A 1083 16.06 1.38 45.23
CA GLU A 1083 17.39 1.96 45.45
C GLU A 1083 18.43 1.41 44.46
N ALA A 1084 18.27 0.18 43.99
CA ALA A 1084 19.08 -0.48 42.95
C ALA A 1084 18.75 -0.03 41.52
N GLY A 1085 17.87 0.98 41.39
CA GLY A 1085 17.46 1.53 40.10
C GLY A 1085 16.64 0.51 39.31
N GLY A 1086 15.52 0.08 39.88
CA GLY A 1086 14.57 -0.83 39.24
C GLY A 1086 14.13 -0.36 37.84
N GLN A 1087 14.18 -1.29 36.89
CA GLN A 1087 13.86 -1.06 35.49
C GLN A 1087 12.79 -2.03 35.02
N VAL A 1088 11.92 -1.57 34.12
CA VAL A 1088 11.00 -2.42 33.37
C VAL A 1088 11.70 -2.84 32.10
N LEU A 1089 11.66 -4.13 31.80
CA LEU A 1089 12.14 -4.71 30.56
C LEU A 1089 10.95 -5.00 29.63
N GLU A 1090 11.12 -4.67 28.36
CA GLU A 1090 10.18 -5.01 27.29
C GLU A 1090 10.72 -6.13 26.40
N PRO A 1091 9.86 -6.98 25.83
CA PRO A 1091 10.28 -7.99 24.87
C PRO A 1091 10.57 -7.34 23.51
N LEU A 1092 11.78 -7.56 23.00
CA LEU A 1092 12.16 -7.20 21.64
C LEU A 1092 11.93 -8.38 20.69
N MET A 1093 11.40 -8.04 19.52
CA MET A 1093 11.09 -8.96 18.43
C MET A 1093 12.11 -8.77 17.32
N LYS A 1094 12.81 -9.83 16.94
CA LYS A 1094 13.63 -9.86 15.75
C LYS A 1094 12.69 -9.87 14.55
N THR A 1095 12.66 -8.76 13.83
CA THR A 1095 11.73 -8.47 12.75
C THR A 1095 12.49 -8.48 11.42
N THR A 1096 12.04 -9.32 10.50
CA THR A 1096 12.56 -9.37 9.12
C THR A 1096 11.52 -8.79 8.18
N ILE A 1097 11.87 -7.79 7.39
CA ILE A 1097 10.97 -7.12 6.44
C ILE A 1097 11.53 -7.31 5.04
N THR A 1098 10.70 -7.74 4.10
CA THR A 1098 11.07 -7.85 2.68
C THR A 1098 10.10 -7.04 1.81
N ALA A 1099 10.62 -6.20 0.91
CA ALA A 1099 9.82 -5.42 -0.02
C ALA A 1099 10.65 -4.99 -1.24
N PRO A 1100 10.05 -4.49 -2.33
CA PRO A 1100 10.81 -3.97 -3.47
C PRO A 1100 11.74 -2.81 -3.11
N ASN A 1101 12.88 -2.71 -3.81
CA ASN A 1101 13.94 -1.73 -3.57
C ASN A 1101 13.46 -0.26 -3.53
N GLU A 1102 12.40 0.08 -4.29
CA GLU A 1102 11.82 1.43 -4.33
C GLU A 1102 11.28 1.91 -2.97
N PHE A 1103 10.98 1.01 -2.03
CA PHE A 1103 10.43 1.34 -0.71
C PHE A 1103 11.44 1.24 0.43
N GLN A 1104 12.72 0.99 0.14
CA GLN A 1104 13.79 0.87 1.14
C GLN A 1104 13.78 2.04 2.13
N GLY A 1105 13.76 3.28 1.62
CA GLY A 1105 13.73 4.48 2.46
C GLY A 1105 12.49 4.58 3.36
N ASN A 1106 11.33 4.18 2.86
CA ASN A 1106 10.08 4.19 3.63
C ASN A 1106 10.11 3.17 4.78
N ILE A 1107 10.67 1.97 4.54
CA ILE A 1107 10.78 0.91 5.54
C ILE A 1107 11.76 1.31 6.65
N ILE A 1108 12.94 1.83 6.29
CA ILE A 1108 13.94 2.31 7.26
C ILE A 1108 13.34 3.44 8.11
N MET A 1109 12.63 4.39 7.50
CA MET A 1109 11.93 5.45 8.23
C MET A 1109 10.88 4.89 9.19
N LEU A 1110 10.10 3.90 8.77
CA LEU A 1110 9.06 3.29 9.59
C LEU A 1110 9.65 2.56 10.81
N MET A 1111 10.76 1.85 10.62
CA MET A 1111 11.47 1.16 11.70
C MET A 1111 12.12 2.14 12.68
N ASN A 1112 12.74 3.21 12.17
CA ASN A 1112 13.28 4.29 13.02
C ASN A 1112 12.19 4.99 13.83
N LYS A 1113 11.00 5.23 13.26
CA LYS A 1113 9.86 5.81 13.99
C LYS A 1113 9.39 4.94 15.15
N ARG A 1114 9.65 3.63 15.09
CA ARG A 1114 9.31 2.65 16.14
C ARG A 1114 10.47 2.36 17.08
N ASN A 1115 11.54 3.16 17.03
CA ASN A 1115 12.76 2.98 17.81
C ASN A 1115 13.35 1.57 17.64
N ALA A 1116 13.22 0.97 16.46
CA ALA A 1116 13.82 -0.32 16.17
C ALA A 1116 15.33 -0.19 15.99
N THR A 1117 16.08 -1.19 16.45
CA THR A 1117 17.52 -1.30 16.24
C THR A 1117 17.75 -2.13 14.98
N ILE A 1118 18.19 -1.50 13.90
CA ILE A 1118 18.47 -2.17 12.63
C ILE A 1118 19.82 -2.87 12.72
N HIS A 1119 19.83 -4.18 12.51
CA HIS A 1119 21.04 -5.01 12.54
C HIS A 1119 21.68 -5.13 11.16
N ASP A 1120 20.86 -5.42 10.15
CA ASP A 1120 21.33 -5.70 8.81
C ASP A 1120 20.32 -5.24 7.75
N THR A 1121 20.86 -4.93 6.57
CA THR A 1121 20.10 -4.58 5.38
C THR A 1121 20.72 -5.22 4.16
N GLU A 1122 19.98 -6.12 3.51
CA GLU A 1122 20.37 -6.77 2.28
C GLU A 1122 19.60 -6.15 1.10
N VAL A 1123 20.32 -5.68 0.08
CA VAL A 1123 19.72 -5.16 -1.14
C VAL A 1123 19.95 -6.18 -2.26
N GLY A 1124 18.91 -6.95 -2.58
CA GLY A 1124 18.91 -7.86 -3.72
C GLY A 1124 18.65 -7.13 -5.04
N THR A 1125 18.63 -7.88 -6.14
CA THR A 1125 18.39 -7.32 -7.50
C THR A 1125 17.00 -6.69 -7.64
N GLU A 1126 16.00 -7.23 -6.95
CA GLU A 1126 14.60 -6.76 -7.02
C GLU A 1126 14.00 -6.41 -5.66
N ASP A 1127 14.39 -7.16 -4.63
CA ASP A 1127 13.85 -7.05 -3.28
C ASP A 1127 14.94 -6.60 -2.29
N PHE A 1128 14.50 -5.80 -1.32
CA PHE A 1128 15.23 -5.29 -0.17
C PHE A 1128 14.74 -6.03 1.07
N THR A 1129 15.68 -6.56 1.85
CA THR A 1129 15.40 -7.22 3.13
C THR A 1129 16.08 -6.46 4.27
N LEU A 1130 15.35 -6.19 5.35
CA LEU A 1130 15.83 -5.52 6.56
C LEU A 1130 15.59 -6.41 7.77
N ILE A 1131 16.62 -6.58 8.60
CA ILE A 1131 16.56 -7.30 9.88
C ILE A 1131 16.77 -6.30 11.01
N ALA A 1132 15.82 -6.21 11.94
CA ALA A 1132 15.87 -5.29 13.06
C ALA A 1132 15.20 -5.84 14.32
N ASP A 1133 15.71 -5.48 15.50
CA ASP A 1133 15.00 -5.70 16.77
C ASP A 1133 14.05 -4.55 17.06
N CYS A 1134 12.78 -4.86 17.33
CA CYS A 1134 11.74 -3.87 17.60
C CYS A 1134 10.88 -4.32 18.79
N SER A 1135 10.46 -3.37 19.63
CA SER A 1135 9.57 -3.67 20.77
C SER A 1135 8.25 -4.30 20.29
N LEU A 1136 7.81 -5.40 20.94
CA LEU A 1136 6.52 -6.01 20.64
C LEU A 1136 5.36 -5.02 20.82
N ASN A 1137 5.43 -4.14 21.83
CA ASN A 1137 4.45 -3.07 22.05
C ASN A 1137 4.43 -2.09 20.87
N ALA A 1138 5.60 -1.77 20.33
CA ALA A 1138 5.74 -0.96 19.14
C ALA A 1138 5.40 -1.71 17.85
N MET A 1139 5.11 -3.02 17.84
CA MET A 1139 4.74 -3.76 16.62
C MET A 1139 3.22 -3.85 16.40
N PHE A 1140 2.40 -3.45 17.38
CA PHE A 1140 0.95 -3.39 17.18
C PHE A 1140 0.56 -2.42 16.05
N GLY A 1141 -0.26 -2.92 15.12
CA GLY A 1141 -0.68 -2.18 13.92
C GLY A 1141 0.45 -1.93 12.91
N PHE A 1142 1.58 -2.64 13.02
CA PHE A 1142 2.70 -2.50 12.09
C PHE A 1142 2.33 -2.91 10.66
N SER A 1143 1.62 -4.03 10.49
CA SER A 1143 1.18 -4.55 9.18
C SER A 1143 0.48 -3.49 8.32
N SER A 1144 -0.51 -2.78 8.88
CA SER A 1144 -1.26 -1.74 8.16
C SER A 1144 -0.37 -0.57 7.72
N GLN A 1145 0.58 -0.15 8.57
CA GLN A 1145 1.50 0.93 8.25
C GLN A 1145 2.58 0.50 7.24
N LEU A 1146 3.10 -0.73 7.34
CA LEU A 1146 4.05 -1.28 6.38
C LEU A 1146 3.39 -1.37 5.00
N ARG A 1147 2.16 -1.89 4.92
CA ARG A 1147 1.41 -1.96 3.67
C ARG A 1147 1.19 -0.57 3.08
N ALA A 1148 0.79 0.42 3.88
CA ALA A 1148 0.64 1.79 3.39
C ALA A 1148 1.97 2.36 2.85
N ALA A 1149 3.07 2.14 3.56
CA ALA A 1149 4.41 2.64 3.21
C ALA A 1149 5.02 1.96 1.96
N THR A 1150 4.57 0.73 1.64
CA THR A 1150 5.09 -0.10 0.55
C THR A 1150 4.07 -0.33 -0.57
N GLN A 1151 2.96 0.43 -0.57
CA GLN A 1151 1.83 0.24 -1.48
C GLN A 1151 1.27 -1.21 -1.47
N GLY A 1152 1.39 -1.90 -0.35
CA GLY A 1152 0.95 -3.27 -0.13
C GLY A 1152 1.92 -4.34 -0.63
N LYS A 1153 3.16 -3.97 -1.01
CA LYS A 1153 4.17 -4.91 -1.53
C LYS A 1153 5.15 -5.43 -0.48
N GLY A 1154 5.16 -4.86 0.72
CA GLY A 1154 6.03 -5.27 1.81
C GLY A 1154 5.41 -6.37 2.68
N GLU A 1155 6.24 -7.33 3.05
CA GLU A 1155 5.94 -8.44 3.95
C GLU A 1155 6.89 -8.39 5.15
N PHE A 1156 6.46 -8.88 6.30
CA PHE A 1156 7.34 -9.01 7.47
C PHE A 1156 7.04 -10.28 8.27
N SER A 1157 8.07 -10.79 8.92
CA SER A 1157 7.99 -11.82 9.95
C SER A 1157 8.65 -11.31 11.23
N MET A 1158 8.24 -11.83 12.38
CA MET A 1158 8.86 -11.49 13.65
C MET A 1158 8.90 -12.68 14.61
N GLU A 1159 9.99 -12.81 15.36
CA GLU A 1159 10.21 -13.84 16.39
C GLU A 1159 10.73 -13.19 17.67
N PHE A 1160 10.48 -13.81 18.84
CA PHE A 1160 11.04 -13.31 20.10
C PHE A 1160 12.57 -13.35 20.05
N SER A 1161 13.22 -12.23 20.40
CA SER A 1161 14.68 -12.10 20.40
C SER A 1161 15.21 -12.19 21.83
N HIS A 1162 14.94 -11.16 22.64
CA HIS A 1162 15.39 -11.06 24.03
C HIS A 1162 14.63 -9.93 24.76
N TYR A 1163 14.85 -9.80 26.06
CA TYR A 1163 14.36 -8.68 26.87
C TYR A 1163 15.37 -7.53 26.93
N ALA A 1164 14.89 -6.28 26.79
CA ALA A 1164 15.72 -5.08 26.90
C ALA A 1164 15.03 -4.00 27.75
N ALA A 1165 15.81 -3.06 28.28
CA ALA A 1165 15.27 -1.98 29.12
C ALA A 1165 14.28 -1.11 28.33
N ALA A 1166 13.05 -1.00 28.85
CA ALA A 1166 12.02 -0.19 28.25
C ALA A 1166 12.40 1.30 28.31
N PRO A 1167 12.08 2.10 27.28
CA PRO A 1167 12.31 3.54 27.28
C PRO A 1167 11.72 4.22 28.53
N PRO A 1168 12.40 5.23 29.12
CA PRO A 1168 11.95 5.84 30.38
C PRO A 1168 10.53 6.42 30.35
N HIS A 1169 10.06 6.87 29.18
CA HIS A 1169 8.69 7.37 29.02
C HIS A 1169 7.66 6.23 29.13
N LEU A 1170 7.93 5.08 28.49
CA LEU A 1170 7.07 3.91 28.50
C LEU A 1170 7.04 3.29 29.89
N GLN A 1171 8.19 3.17 30.57
CA GLN A 1171 8.24 2.68 31.96
C GLN A 1171 7.34 3.51 32.88
N LYS A 1172 7.42 4.86 32.81
CA LYS A 1172 6.57 5.76 33.61
C LYS A 1172 5.08 5.57 33.33
N GLU A 1173 4.72 5.40 32.05
CA GLU A 1173 3.34 5.17 31.63
C GLU A 1173 2.79 3.84 32.18
N LEU A 1174 3.56 2.75 32.05
CA LEU A 1174 3.18 1.44 32.54
C LEU A 1174 2.96 1.45 34.06
N ILE A 1175 3.87 2.07 34.82
CA ILE A 1175 3.74 2.19 36.28
C ILE A 1175 2.47 2.97 36.66
N ALA A 1176 2.20 4.09 35.99
CA ALA A 1176 1.00 4.88 36.25
C ALA A 1176 -0.29 4.09 35.95
N ASN A 1177 -0.31 3.28 34.88
CA ASN A 1177 -1.44 2.44 34.53
C ASN A 1177 -1.65 1.31 35.55
N TYR A 1178 -0.58 0.64 35.98
CA TYR A 1178 -0.65 -0.39 37.01
C TYR A 1178 -1.17 0.15 38.35
N GLN A 1179 -0.71 1.34 38.76
CA GLN A 1179 -1.22 2.01 39.97
C GLN A 1179 -2.72 2.33 39.89
N LYS A 1180 -3.21 2.75 38.72
CA LYS A 1180 -4.65 2.97 38.49
C LYS A 1180 -5.43 1.66 38.58
N GLU A 1181 -4.93 0.57 38.02
CA GLU A 1181 -5.57 -0.74 38.12
C GLU A 1181 -5.64 -1.24 39.57
N LEU A 1182 -4.57 -1.10 40.34
CA LEU A 1182 -4.55 -1.44 41.76
C LEU A 1182 -5.56 -0.59 42.56
N ALA A 1183 -5.66 0.71 42.28
CA ALA A 1183 -6.65 1.58 42.92
C ALA A 1183 -8.09 1.17 42.56
N ALA A 1184 -8.35 0.80 41.30
CA ALA A 1184 -9.65 0.31 40.86
C ALA A 1184 -10.02 -1.03 41.53
N LYS A 1185 -9.05 -1.93 41.70
CA LYS A 1185 -9.22 -3.22 42.41
C LYS A 1185 -9.42 -3.06 43.92
N ARG A 1186 -8.96 -1.96 44.53
CA ARG A 1186 -9.20 -1.64 45.95
C ARG A 1186 -10.56 -0.98 46.20
N THR A 1187 -11.13 -0.36 45.17
CA THR A 1187 -12.42 0.33 45.23
C THR A 1187 -13.61 -0.59 44.87
N LYS A 1188 -13.34 -1.66 44.11
CA LYS A 1188 -14.24 -2.82 43.93
C LYS A 1188 -14.07 -3.80 45.07
#